data_AF-T1FST4-F1
#
_entry.id   AF-T1FST4-F1
#
_cell.length_a   1.000
_cell.length_b   1.000
_cell.length_c   1.000
_cell.angle_alpha   90.00
_cell.angle_beta   90.00
_cell.angle_gamma   90.00
#
_symmetry.space_group_name_H-M   'P 1'
#
loop_
_entity.id
_entity.type
_entity.pdbx_description
1 polymer ?
#
loop_
_entity_poly.entity_id
_entity_poly.type
_entity_poly.pdbx_seq_one_letter_code
_entity_poly.pdbx_strand_id
1 'polypeptide(L)'
;MKMNFKILIAAIYFILITYLKIVNSACQFLDNNAVCSNLKSDKIIKENLDKFSKVDNLKISGSFFPLMWSYICKLTHLKELDISYNNITDIPRDCFKYFDKLLKLDIVCNELEHLKSQAFDGLVNIVSLNLSLNFIRHIDVDVFISTNAFKRVSSISLSKNKLTTLGPWPLMMRSVNKISIDLRYNLIQFFTNDVNFSFNCKDKQRNYIDLRKNSIKHLSEIFVNWTDDISKVICSNTPLNFLDTAGSYACDCVDYSIIRAVIASKSNFLDDKSCMSNRIRLVSIPMNEMECEIKHLCPENCSCKQKPHTRSVVVSCSNAAYESIPPGDLPSLIPLTPFSDFHLKYDLYFNKNLLTSFNLSEHVFNDTKILDLSENKINEISPHTWVQLIQVEDSVFLHNNNLSYLPRILEKMNITSKRVTLHGNPWSCTCQNAWMLDWLKSHVHVVKPEKMVCAYPEWHESKSLFEVDFCYSPPSNAAIISCVTVGIVVLIVAVTYVWYRLRFGPQKTKDPPVPPNPKLTNDVFIFCSDEEQVPLVKEIIRWLENEHRFSTICGLRDFDSKPKVVNINEALTTSKRIIFIVSKDFLKDNWCISGTMSAFSLVEDKRRFIVIFCGVHLQSTNIPVELEIYIRTYTYLSFTSMDDESFWKKLLRAMPKERSSTTFNNETSFIEN
;
A
#
# COMPACT_ATOMS: atom_id res chain seq x y z
N MET A 1 -20.47 -8.70 76.43
CA MET A 1 -19.38 -8.94 77.40
C MET A 1 -18.43 -10.02 76.86
N LYS A 2 -17.68 -9.73 75.78
CA LYS A 2 -16.70 -10.65 75.16
C LYS A 2 -15.55 -9.88 74.48
N MET A 3 -15.20 -8.75 75.07
CA MET A 3 -13.94 -8.06 74.84
C MET A 3 -13.23 -8.14 76.20
N ASN A 4 -12.05 -8.77 76.26
CA ASN A 4 -11.00 -8.59 77.29
C ASN A 4 -10.17 -9.84 77.65
N PHE A 5 -10.42 -11.04 77.11
CA PHE A 5 -9.49 -12.14 77.40
C PHE A 5 -8.23 -12.09 76.51
N LYS A 6 -8.38 -11.77 75.22
CA LYS A 6 -7.24 -11.60 74.30
C LYS A 6 -6.39 -10.34 74.60
N ILE A 7 -7.03 -9.26 75.05
CA ILE A 7 -6.34 -8.01 75.42
C ILE A 7 -5.61 -8.19 76.76
N LEU A 8 -6.21 -8.89 77.73
CA LEU A 8 -5.55 -9.20 79.01
C LEU A 8 -4.40 -10.18 78.83
N ILE A 9 -4.53 -11.20 77.98
CA ILE A 9 -3.41 -12.09 77.62
C ILE A 9 -2.32 -11.31 76.87
N ALA A 10 -2.67 -10.44 75.91
CA ALA A 10 -1.70 -9.61 75.22
C ALA A 10 -1.02 -8.62 76.17
N ALA A 11 -1.73 -8.05 77.15
CA ALA A 11 -1.18 -7.16 78.16
C ALA A 11 -0.28 -7.91 79.15
N ILE A 12 -0.66 -9.11 79.60
CA ILE A 12 0.19 -9.96 80.46
C ILE A 12 1.41 -10.43 79.68
N TYR A 13 1.28 -10.78 78.40
CA TYR A 13 2.41 -11.16 77.53
C TYR A 13 3.32 -9.97 77.23
N PHE A 14 2.76 -8.77 77.05
CA PHE A 14 3.51 -7.53 76.90
C PHE A 14 4.21 -7.16 78.21
N ILE A 15 3.54 -7.31 79.36
CA ILE A 15 4.11 -7.07 80.69
C ILE A 15 5.21 -8.10 80.98
N LEU A 16 5.04 -9.40 80.66
CA LEU A 16 6.08 -10.42 80.77
C LEU A 16 7.26 -10.16 79.83
N ILE A 17 7.00 -9.73 78.59
CA ILE A 17 8.05 -9.34 77.64
C ILE A 17 8.77 -8.07 78.11
N THR A 18 8.07 -7.09 78.67
CA THR A 18 8.70 -5.89 79.26
C THR A 18 9.46 -6.23 80.55
N TYR A 19 8.98 -7.17 81.37
CA TYR A 19 9.63 -7.63 82.59
C TYR A 19 10.86 -8.50 82.28
N LEU A 20 10.82 -9.33 81.22
CA LEU A 20 11.97 -10.05 80.67
C LEU A 20 12.96 -9.13 79.93
N LYS A 21 12.49 -8.01 79.35
CA LYS A 21 13.35 -6.95 78.77
C LYS A 21 14.08 -6.08 79.80
N ILE A 22 13.72 -6.15 81.08
CA ILE A 22 14.32 -5.35 82.16
C ILE A 22 15.56 -6.05 82.79
N VAL A 23 15.82 -7.32 82.48
CA VAL A 23 16.91 -8.07 83.13
C VAL A 23 18.12 -8.20 82.20
N ASN A 24 19.07 -7.27 82.39
CA ASN A 24 20.46 -7.22 81.92
C ASN A 24 20.73 -6.93 80.43
N SER A 25 21.13 -5.68 80.16
CA SER A 25 22.01 -5.36 79.04
C SER A 25 23.32 -6.13 79.23
N ALA A 26 23.47 -7.25 78.54
CA ALA A 26 24.61 -8.15 78.68
C ALA A 26 25.20 -8.48 77.31
N CYS A 27 26.52 -8.40 77.22
CA CYS A 27 27.28 -9.05 76.17
C CYS A 27 27.79 -10.38 76.71
N GLN A 28 27.46 -11.47 76.03
CA GLN A 28 27.94 -12.81 76.35
C GLN A 28 29.09 -13.16 75.41
N PHE A 29 30.20 -13.62 75.97
CA PHE A 29 31.36 -14.10 75.21
C PHE A 29 31.42 -15.62 75.34
N LEU A 30 31.46 -16.31 74.20
CA LEU A 30 31.60 -17.76 74.12
C LEU A 30 32.62 -18.09 73.02
N ASP A 31 33.79 -18.59 73.43
CA ASP A 31 34.94 -18.82 72.56
C ASP A 31 35.29 -17.57 71.74
N ASN A 32 35.28 -17.66 70.41
CA ASN A 32 35.53 -16.55 69.50
C ASN A 32 34.24 -15.81 69.12
N ASN A 33 33.14 -15.95 69.87
CA ASN A 33 31.86 -15.30 69.59
C ASN A 33 31.49 -14.31 70.70
N ALA A 34 30.91 -13.18 70.30
CA ALA A 34 30.28 -12.23 71.21
C ALA A 34 28.84 -11.93 70.77
N VAL A 35 27.89 -12.04 71.70
CA VAL A 35 26.47 -11.72 71.47
C VAL A 35 26.03 -10.66 72.46
N CYS A 36 25.64 -9.50 71.96
CA CYS A 36 25.13 -8.36 72.71
C CYS A 36 23.69 -8.08 72.29
N SER A 37 22.82 -7.83 73.26
CA SER A 37 21.43 -7.47 73.00
C SER A 37 20.94 -6.36 73.91
N ASN A 38 20.05 -5.50 73.39
CA ASN A 38 19.41 -4.42 74.13
C ASN A 38 20.43 -3.50 74.82
N LEU A 39 21.52 -3.17 74.13
CA LEU A 39 22.50 -2.23 74.66
C LEU A 39 21.81 -0.87 74.86
N LYS A 40 22.17 -0.19 75.95
CA LYS A 40 21.71 1.18 76.25
C LYS A 40 22.69 2.25 75.77
N SER A 41 23.96 1.87 75.57
CA SER A 41 25.02 2.67 74.96
C SER A 41 26.13 1.75 74.43
N ASP A 42 26.99 2.30 73.57
CA ASP A 42 28.19 1.63 73.03
C ASP A 42 29.40 1.67 73.98
N LYS A 43 29.24 2.29 75.15
CA LYS A 43 30.28 2.39 76.18
C LYS A 43 30.84 1.01 76.55
N ILE A 44 30.01 -0.03 76.56
CA ILE A 44 30.43 -1.41 76.83
C ILE A 44 31.42 -1.94 75.78
N ILE A 45 31.26 -1.53 74.52
CA ILE A 45 32.17 -1.89 73.42
C ILE A 45 33.47 -1.15 73.62
N LYS A 46 33.42 0.16 73.88
CA LYS A 46 34.58 1.01 74.16
C LYS A 46 35.42 0.48 75.33
N GLU A 47 34.78 0.15 76.45
CA GLU A 47 35.46 -0.30 77.67
C GLU A 47 36.04 -1.72 77.56
N ASN A 48 35.55 -2.54 76.61
CA ASN A 48 36.00 -3.93 76.42
C ASN A 48 36.59 -4.16 75.02
N LEU A 49 37.14 -3.13 74.38
CA LEU A 49 37.73 -3.21 73.03
C LEU A 49 38.74 -4.36 72.89
N ASP A 50 39.54 -4.63 73.92
CA ASP A 50 40.55 -5.71 73.92
C ASP A 50 39.95 -7.12 73.87
N LYS A 51 38.71 -7.29 74.35
CA LYS A 51 37.98 -8.57 74.23
C LYS A 51 37.31 -8.66 72.87
N PHE A 52 36.67 -7.59 72.42
CA PHE A 52 36.02 -7.54 71.12
C PHE A 52 37.00 -7.64 69.94
N SER A 53 38.24 -7.19 70.10
CA SER A 53 39.27 -7.29 69.05
C SER A 53 39.77 -8.72 68.80
N LYS A 54 39.43 -9.66 69.69
CA LYS A 54 39.83 -11.08 69.59
C LYS A 54 38.72 -12.00 69.10
N VAL A 55 37.49 -11.53 69.02
CA VAL A 55 36.38 -12.36 68.55
C VAL A 55 36.38 -12.45 67.04
N ASP A 56 35.99 -13.62 66.54
CA ASP A 56 35.75 -13.87 65.12
C ASP A 56 34.33 -13.40 64.74
N ASN A 57 33.34 -13.64 65.61
CA ASN A 57 31.94 -13.37 65.30
C ASN A 57 31.33 -12.44 66.34
N LEU A 58 30.75 -11.33 65.89
CA LEU A 58 30.10 -10.35 66.75
C LEU A 58 28.67 -10.13 66.31
N LYS A 59 27.73 -10.31 67.24
CA LYS A 59 26.32 -9.98 67.07
C LYS A 59 25.90 -8.90 68.05
N ILE A 60 25.32 -7.80 67.55
CA ILE A 60 24.75 -6.70 68.32
C ILE A 60 23.34 -6.45 67.78
N SER A 61 22.32 -6.60 68.62
CA SER A 61 20.92 -6.42 68.18
C SER A 61 20.02 -5.78 69.23
N GLY A 62 18.93 -5.14 68.81
CA GLY A 62 17.95 -4.52 69.69
C GLY A 62 18.46 -3.27 70.41
N SER A 63 19.50 -2.62 69.88
CA SER A 63 20.03 -1.37 70.46
C SER A 63 19.31 -0.18 69.85
N PHE A 64 18.57 0.56 70.68
CA PHE A 64 17.72 1.69 70.26
C PHE A 64 18.48 3.02 70.12
N PHE A 65 19.80 3.00 70.11
CA PHE A 65 20.65 4.17 69.92
C PHE A 65 21.53 3.97 68.66
N PRO A 66 21.93 5.05 67.96
CA PRO A 66 22.88 4.94 66.87
C PRO A 66 24.24 4.45 67.40
N LEU A 67 24.67 3.26 66.96
CA LEU A 67 25.98 2.72 67.32
C LEU A 67 27.09 3.68 66.85
N MET A 68 28.04 4.05 67.72
CA MET A 68 29.24 4.75 67.22
C MET A 68 30.11 3.77 66.45
N TRP A 69 30.07 3.93 65.14
CA TRP A 69 30.93 3.23 64.20
C TRP A 69 32.42 3.32 64.55
N SER A 70 32.89 4.40 65.20
CA SER A 70 34.30 4.59 65.56
C SER A 70 34.92 3.45 66.40
N TYR A 71 34.11 2.70 67.15
CA TYR A 71 34.56 1.51 67.87
C TYR A 71 34.46 0.25 67.01
N ILE A 72 33.35 0.09 66.28
CA ILE A 72 33.12 -1.05 65.41
C ILE A 72 34.19 -1.11 64.31
N CYS A 73 34.52 0.01 63.66
CA CYS A 73 35.52 0.08 62.59
C CYS A 73 36.95 -0.30 63.05
N LYS A 74 37.20 -0.47 64.36
CA LYS A 74 38.50 -0.95 64.88
C LYS A 74 38.57 -2.47 65.02
N LEU A 75 37.44 -3.18 64.89
CA LEU A 75 37.34 -4.63 65.09
C LEU A 75 37.70 -5.40 63.80
N THR A 76 38.87 -5.13 63.26
CA THR A 76 39.34 -5.62 61.95
C THR A 76 39.55 -7.13 61.87
N HIS A 77 39.57 -7.82 63.01
CA HIS A 77 39.76 -9.26 63.10
C HIS A 77 38.49 -10.08 62.78
N LEU A 78 37.32 -9.42 62.75
CA LEU A 78 36.04 -10.09 62.59
C LEU A 78 35.94 -10.86 61.26
N LYS A 79 35.35 -12.05 61.36
CA LYS A 79 34.89 -12.90 60.24
C LYS A 79 33.39 -12.74 60.02
N GLU A 80 32.59 -12.58 61.07
CA GLU A 80 31.16 -12.32 60.96
C GLU A 80 30.74 -11.13 61.83
N LEU A 81 29.99 -10.20 61.25
CA LEU A 81 29.41 -9.06 61.94
C LEU A 81 27.90 -9.01 61.67
N ASP A 82 27.11 -9.18 62.72
CA ASP A 82 25.66 -9.02 62.71
C ASP A 82 25.30 -7.81 63.58
N ILE A 83 24.84 -6.75 62.94
CA ILE A 83 24.35 -5.51 63.56
C ILE A 83 22.89 -5.26 63.17
N SER A 84 22.13 -6.34 63.02
CA SER A 84 20.70 -6.30 62.68
C SER A 84 19.82 -5.79 63.83
N TYR A 85 18.63 -5.27 63.49
CA TYR A 85 17.64 -4.75 64.44
C TYR A 85 18.20 -3.64 65.34
N ASN A 86 18.91 -2.68 64.76
CA ASN A 86 19.36 -1.46 65.45
C ASN A 86 18.81 -0.23 64.70
N ASN A 87 19.26 0.97 65.11
CA ASN A 87 18.83 2.24 64.52
C ASN A 87 19.91 2.86 63.62
N ILE A 88 20.56 2.04 62.79
CA ILE A 88 21.67 2.50 61.93
C ILE A 88 21.10 3.24 60.72
N THR A 89 21.51 4.50 60.55
CA THR A 89 21.04 5.38 59.47
C THR A 89 22.06 5.61 58.36
N ASP A 90 23.36 5.40 58.63
CA ASP A 90 24.44 5.57 57.66
C ASP A 90 25.61 4.62 57.95
N ILE A 91 26.40 4.31 56.92
CA ILE A 91 27.66 3.55 57.03
C ILE A 91 28.80 4.53 56.73
N PRO A 92 29.69 4.82 57.70
CA PRO A 92 30.78 5.75 57.48
C PRO A 92 31.74 5.27 56.42
N ARG A 93 32.24 6.24 55.64
CA ARG A 93 33.32 6.05 54.68
C ARG A 93 34.53 5.38 55.34
N ASP A 94 35.18 4.47 54.62
CA ASP A 94 36.38 3.75 55.05
C ASP A 94 36.23 2.89 56.33
N CYS A 95 35.04 2.75 56.92
CA CYS A 95 34.87 1.96 58.15
C CYS A 95 35.35 0.51 57.98
N PHE A 96 35.07 -0.08 56.81
CA PHE A 96 35.44 -1.45 56.49
C PHE A 96 36.80 -1.58 55.76
N LYS A 97 37.56 -0.49 55.63
CA LYS A 97 38.81 -0.44 54.85
C LYS A 97 39.81 -1.53 55.22
N TYR A 98 39.83 -1.92 56.49
CA TYR A 98 40.75 -2.90 57.06
C TYR A 98 40.06 -4.22 57.48
N PHE A 99 38.83 -4.48 57.01
CA PHE A 99 38.05 -5.70 57.30
C PHE A 99 38.31 -6.80 56.26
N ASP A 100 39.58 -7.06 55.98
CA ASP A 100 39.99 -8.04 54.97
C ASP A 100 39.63 -9.49 55.34
N LYS A 101 39.38 -9.77 56.62
CA LYS A 101 38.95 -11.09 57.13
C LYS A 101 37.43 -11.30 57.15
N LEU A 102 36.64 -10.24 56.96
CA LEU A 102 35.19 -10.31 57.11
C LEU A 102 34.56 -11.12 55.96
N LEU A 103 33.81 -12.16 56.32
CA LEU A 103 33.12 -13.07 55.40
C LEU A 103 31.62 -12.80 55.35
N LYS A 104 31.02 -12.34 56.45
CA LYS A 104 29.58 -12.07 56.54
C LYS A 104 29.30 -10.76 57.25
N LEU A 105 28.43 -9.95 56.63
CA LEU A 105 27.94 -8.69 57.19
C LEU A 105 26.42 -8.67 57.11
N ASP A 106 25.76 -8.57 58.26
CA ASP A 106 24.31 -8.49 58.38
C ASP A 106 23.91 -7.17 59.06
N ILE A 107 23.16 -6.33 58.33
CA ILE A 107 22.65 -5.01 58.77
C ILE A 107 21.13 -4.97 58.54
N VAL A 108 20.45 -6.11 58.68
CA VAL A 108 19.00 -6.21 58.46
C VAL A 108 18.18 -5.43 59.47
N CYS A 109 17.00 -4.93 59.07
CA CYS A 109 16.10 -4.20 59.97
C CYS A 109 16.78 -3.00 60.63
N ASN A 110 17.32 -2.10 59.81
CA ASN A 110 17.90 -0.82 60.23
C ASN A 110 17.22 0.31 59.43
N GLU A 111 17.76 1.53 59.54
CA GLU A 111 17.19 2.74 58.95
C GLU A 111 18.04 3.33 57.83
N LEU A 112 18.83 2.51 57.12
CA LEU A 112 19.67 2.98 56.02
C LEU A 112 18.79 3.50 54.88
N GLU A 113 19.02 4.75 54.45
CA GLU A 113 18.30 5.36 53.32
C GLU A 113 19.13 5.46 52.03
N HIS A 114 20.45 5.62 52.17
CA HIS A 114 21.38 5.87 51.05
C HIS A 114 22.64 5.02 51.24
N LEU A 115 23.06 4.30 50.19
CA LEU A 115 24.38 3.65 50.17
C LEU A 115 25.36 4.55 49.44
N LYS A 116 26.31 5.12 50.18
CA LYS A 116 27.28 6.09 49.67
C LYS A 116 28.52 5.40 49.11
N SER A 117 29.18 6.06 48.16
CA SER A 117 30.49 5.65 47.63
C SER A 117 31.46 5.25 48.74
N GLN A 118 32.17 4.15 48.53
CA GLN A 118 33.20 3.61 49.44
C GLN A 118 32.69 3.16 50.82
N ALA A 119 31.38 3.03 51.03
CA ALA A 119 30.82 2.49 52.27
C ALA A 119 31.33 1.06 52.57
N PHE A 120 31.68 0.28 51.55
CA PHE A 120 32.09 -1.13 51.67
C PHE A 120 33.53 -1.39 51.20
N ASP A 121 34.33 -0.35 50.96
CA ASP A 121 35.73 -0.51 50.59
C ASP A 121 36.48 -1.31 51.65
N GLY A 122 37.33 -2.25 51.22
CA GLY A 122 38.09 -3.14 52.12
C GLY A 122 37.40 -4.48 52.42
N LEU A 123 36.12 -4.65 52.08
CA LEU A 123 35.40 -5.93 52.17
C LEU A 123 35.80 -6.90 51.03
N VAL A 124 37.09 -7.21 50.92
CA VAL A 124 37.68 -7.98 49.82
C VAL A 124 37.20 -9.44 49.82
N ASN A 125 37.10 -10.04 51.00
CA ASN A 125 36.77 -11.46 51.18
C ASN A 125 35.33 -11.73 51.58
N ILE A 126 34.47 -10.70 51.58
CA ILE A 126 33.06 -10.87 51.93
C ILE A 126 32.40 -11.90 51.02
N VAL A 127 31.64 -12.81 51.63
CA VAL A 127 30.90 -13.89 50.96
C VAL A 127 29.41 -13.57 50.93
N SER A 128 28.89 -13.00 52.02
CA SER A 128 27.47 -12.67 52.20
C SER A 128 27.29 -11.28 52.79
N LEU A 129 26.53 -10.43 52.08
CA LEU A 129 26.12 -9.10 52.53
C LEU A 129 24.60 -9.02 52.59
N ASN A 130 24.04 -8.67 53.75
CA ASN A 130 22.61 -8.58 53.96
C ASN A 130 22.20 -7.18 54.45
N LEU A 131 21.52 -6.44 53.59
CA LEU A 131 21.02 -5.08 53.80
C LEU A 131 19.48 -5.04 53.68
N SER A 132 18.81 -6.19 53.79
CA SER A 132 17.36 -6.26 53.64
C SER A 132 16.60 -5.56 54.77
N LEU A 133 15.34 -5.21 54.52
CA LEU A 133 14.49 -4.52 55.51
C LEU A 133 15.12 -3.21 56.01
N ASN A 134 15.60 -2.37 55.10
CA ASN A 134 16.02 -1.00 55.35
C ASN A 134 15.11 -0.03 54.56
N PHE A 135 15.48 1.24 54.48
CA PHE A 135 14.77 2.26 53.71
C PHE A 135 15.56 2.74 52.49
N ILE A 136 16.45 1.90 51.95
CA ILE A 136 17.40 2.32 50.91
C ILE A 136 16.62 2.73 49.66
N ARG A 137 16.78 3.99 49.24
CA ARG A 137 16.17 4.57 48.03
C ARG A 137 17.20 4.78 46.92
N HIS A 138 18.46 5.06 47.29
CA HIS A 138 19.54 5.40 46.37
C HIS A 138 20.82 4.64 46.70
N ILE A 139 21.53 4.23 45.65
CA ILE A 139 22.84 3.57 45.71
C ILE A 139 23.75 4.37 44.78
N ASP A 140 24.85 4.91 45.33
CA ASP A 140 25.84 5.60 44.50
C ASP A 140 26.47 4.62 43.49
N VAL A 141 26.85 5.17 42.34
CA VAL A 141 27.27 4.42 41.14
C VAL A 141 28.38 3.38 41.40
N ASP A 142 29.31 3.68 42.30
CA ASP A 142 30.53 2.90 42.51
C ASP A 142 30.45 1.89 43.66
N VAL A 143 29.38 1.93 44.47
CA VAL A 143 29.26 1.15 45.72
C VAL A 143 29.55 -0.32 45.52
N PHE A 144 28.98 -0.94 44.50
CA PHE A 144 29.12 -2.39 44.21
C PHE A 144 30.13 -2.72 43.12
N ILE A 145 30.65 -1.72 42.40
CA ILE A 145 31.66 -1.92 41.34
C ILE A 145 33.08 -1.54 41.80
N SER A 146 33.24 -1.07 43.04
CA SER A 146 34.54 -0.77 43.65
C SER A 146 35.50 -1.96 43.53
N THR A 147 36.69 -1.71 42.96
CA THR A 147 37.75 -2.71 42.78
C THR A 147 38.40 -3.16 44.09
N ASN A 148 38.13 -2.42 45.18
CA ASN A 148 38.67 -2.65 46.51
C ASN A 148 37.75 -3.51 47.40
N ALA A 149 36.64 -4.04 46.86
CA ALA A 149 35.69 -4.86 47.59
C ALA A 149 35.18 -6.05 46.75
N PHE A 150 34.40 -6.94 47.38
CA PHE A 150 33.55 -7.94 46.71
C PHE A 150 34.24 -8.99 45.81
N LYS A 151 35.54 -9.26 45.97
CA LYS A 151 36.26 -10.24 45.12
C LYS A 151 35.75 -11.68 45.26
N ARG A 152 35.15 -12.02 46.41
CA ARG A 152 34.64 -13.37 46.74
C ARG A 152 33.14 -13.41 47.06
N VAL A 153 32.41 -12.33 46.81
CA VAL A 153 31.00 -12.24 47.17
C VAL A 153 30.19 -13.28 46.41
N SER A 154 29.24 -13.89 47.10
CA SER A 154 28.33 -14.91 46.54
C SER A 154 26.86 -14.55 46.78
N SER A 155 26.56 -13.72 47.77
CA SER A 155 25.19 -13.33 48.11
C SER A 155 25.12 -11.87 48.54
N ILE A 156 24.22 -11.11 47.92
CA ILE A 156 23.87 -9.74 48.30
C ILE A 156 22.35 -9.66 48.40
N SER A 157 21.84 -9.25 49.56
CA SER A 157 20.40 -9.03 49.77
C SER A 157 20.11 -7.57 50.01
N LEU A 158 19.32 -6.97 49.11
CA LEU A 158 18.76 -5.63 49.19
C LEU A 158 17.22 -5.70 49.22
N SER A 159 16.66 -6.87 49.53
CA SER A 159 15.21 -7.07 49.51
C SER A 159 14.48 -6.23 50.55
N LYS A 160 13.21 -5.91 50.29
CA LYS A 160 12.35 -5.11 51.18
C LYS A 160 12.96 -3.74 51.53
N ASN A 161 13.49 -3.05 50.52
CA ASN A 161 13.95 -1.66 50.59
C ASN A 161 12.98 -0.75 49.80
N LYS A 162 13.44 0.44 49.41
CA LYS A 162 12.64 1.48 48.73
C LYS A 162 13.26 1.92 47.40
N LEU A 163 14.08 1.07 46.78
CA LEU A 163 14.74 1.38 45.51
C LEU A 163 13.70 1.58 44.41
N THR A 164 13.78 2.67 43.66
CA THR A 164 12.91 2.97 42.51
C THR A 164 13.61 2.77 41.16
N THR A 165 14.94 2.81 41.17
CA THR A 165 15.78 2.67 39.99
C THR A 165 16.81 1.54 40.15
N LEU A 166 17.31 1.01 39.03
CA LEU A 166 18.41 0.06 39.01
C LEU A 166 19.39 0.31 37.85
N GLY A 167 20.64 0.64 38.20
CA GLY A 167 21.75 0.71 37.25
C GLY A 167 22.31 -0.66 36.84
N PRO A 168 23.29 -0.71 35.93
CA PRO A 168 23.84 -1.97 35.39
C PRO A 168 24.88 -2.61 36.31
N TRP A 169 25.11 -2.08 37.52
CA TRP A 169 26.08 -2.61 38.49
C TRP A 169 25.97 -4.13 38.72
N PRO A 170 24.78 -4.78 38.78
CA PRO A 170 24.68 -6.22 38.99
C PRO A 170 25.36 -7.04 37.88
N LEU A 171 25.40 -6.50 36.66
CA LEU A 171 26.07 -7.11 35.49
C LEU A 171 27.57 -6.81 35.46
N MET A 172 27.98 -5.70 36.07
CA MET A 172 29.37 -5.25 36.11
C MET A 172 30.16 -5.88 37.26
N MET A 173 29.50 -6.39 38.30
CA MET A 173 30.17 -7.04 39.43
C MET A 173 30.98 -8.25 38.97
N ARG A 174 32.30 -8.17 39.17
CA ARG A 174 33.26 -9.25 38.87
C ARG A 174 33.69 -9.94 40.16
N SER A 175 33.07 -11.08 40.48
CA SER A 175 33.46 -11.97 41.57
C SER A 175 33.98 -13.29 41.00
N VAL A 176 34.86 -13.96 41.75
CA VAL A 176 35.26 -15.34 41.42
C VAL A 176 34.09 -16.33 41.60
N ASN A 177 33.13 -15.97 42.44
CA ASN A 177 31.93 -16.75 42.72
C ASN A 177 30.74 -16.26 41.89
N LYS A 178 29.79 -17.15 41.63
CA LYS A 178 28.46 -16.75 41.17
C LYS A 178 27.79 -15.92 42.27
N ILE A 179 27.32 -14.73 41.92
CA ILE A 179 26.63 -13.82 42.85
C ILE A 179 25.12 -14.02 42.73
N SER A 180 24.43 -14.20 43.85
CA SER A 180 22.99 -14.10 43.95
C SER A 180 22.62 -12.75 44.54
N ILE A 181 21.85 -11.96 43.81
CA ILE A 181 21.44 -10.59 44.17
C ILE A 181 19.92 -10.58 44.36
N ASP A 182 19.48 -10.41 45.61
CA ASP A 182 18.06 -10.35 45.96
C ASP A 182 17.58 -8.90 46.05
N LEU A 183 16.77 -8.47 45.09
CA LEU A 183 16.17 -7.12 44.99
C LEU A 183 14.65 -7.17 45.17
N ARG A 184 14.10 -8.28 45.70
CA ARG A 184 12.65 -8.44 45.83
C ARG A 184 12.02 -7.42 46.77
N TYR A 185 10.74 -7.13 46.55
CA TYR A 185 9.96 -6.21 47.41
C TYR A 185 10.58 -4.81 47.51
N ASN A 186 11.12 -4.30 46.39
CA ASN A 186 11.48 -2.90 46.21
C ASN A 186 10.38 -2.20 45.39
N LEU A 187 10.67 -1.01 44.87
CA LEU A 187 9.79 -0.20 44.04
C LEU A 187 10.38 0.04 42.64
N ILE A 188 11.28 -0.85 42.19
CA ILE A 188 12.04 -0.64 40.95
C ILE A 188 11.05 -0.60 39.77
N GLN A 189 11.09 0.51 39.05
CA GLN A 189 10.31 0.73 37.83
C GLN A 189 11.22 1.17 36.68
N PHE A 190 12.23 1.99 36.98
CA PHE A 190 13.11 2.57 35.96
C PHE A 190 14.50 1.94 36.04
N PHE A 191 15.13 1.76 34.89
CA PHE A 191 16.48 1.26 34.79
C PHE A 191 17.36 2.41 34.27
N THR A 192 18.60 2.52 34.75
CA THR A 192 19.50 3.61 34.36
C THR A 192 20.82 3.04 33.84
N ASN A 193 21.61 3.85 33.15
CA ASN A 193 22.95 3.52 32.70
C ASN A 193 23.89 4.71 32.78
N ASP A 194 23.98 5.26 33.99
CA ASP A 194 24.80 6.44 34.31
C ASP A 194 26.31 6.18 34.17
N VAL A 195 26.71 4.95 33.86
CA VAL A 195 28.09 4.48 33.71
C VAL A 195 28.46 4.12 32.28
N ASN A 196 27.59 4.36 31.31
CA ASN A 196 27.80 3.99 29.90
C ASN A 196 28.22 2.52 29.72
N PHE A 197 27.62 1.63 30.51
CA PHE A 197 27.78 0.19 30.34
C PHE A 197 27.24 -0.22 28.97
N SER A 198 27.97 -1.12 28.30
CA SER A 198 27.50 -1.75 27.08
C SER A 198 27.56 -3.25 27.23
N PHE A 199 26.49 -3.93 26.83
CA PHE A 199 26.41 -5.37 26.93
C PHE A 199 27.27 -6.03 25.85
N ASN A 200 28.07 -7.04 26.22
CA ASN A 200 28.88 -7.81 25.29
C ASN A 200 28.51 -9.30 25.38
N CYS A 201 28.03 -9.87 24.27
CA CYS A 201 27.65 -11.28 24.18
C CYS A 201 28.78 -12.29 24.49
N LYS A 202 30.05 -11.86 24.46
CA LYS A 202 31.18 -12.72 24.87
C LYS A 202 31.28 -12.87 26.39
N ASP A 203 30.69 -11.94 27.13
CA ASP A 203 30.73 -11.95 28.60
C ASP A 203 29.64 -12.89 29.13
N LYS A 204 30.06 -14.03 29.69
CA LYS A 204 29.13 -14.96 30.33
C LYS A 204 28.56 -14.30 31.59
N GLN A 205 27.28 -13.92 31.54
CA GLN A 205 26.55 -13.46 32.73
C GLN A 205 26.35 -14.65 33.68
N ARG A 206 27.01 -14.59 34.84
CA ARG A 206 26.93 -15.64 35.87
C ARG A 206 26.06 -15.22 37.06
N ASN A 207 25.86 -13.92 37.26
CA ASN A 207 25.16 -13.37 38.41
C ASN A 207 23.66 -13.60 38.27
N TYR A 208 23.01 -14.06 39.33
CA TYR A 208 21.56 -14.22 39.38
C TYR A 208 20.94 -12.99 40.06
N ILE A 209 19.95 -12.37 39.42
CA ILE A 209 19.31 -11.13 39.85
C ILE A 209 17.81 -11.39 40.02
N ASP A 210 17.31 -11.23 41.24
CA ASP A 210 15.90 -11.44 41.57
C ASP A 210 15.17 -10.11 41.76
N LEU A 211 14.38 -9.73 40.76
CA LEU A 211 13.57 -8.51 40.69
C LEU A 211 12.09 -8.76 40.96
N ARG A 212 11.70 -9.95 41.42
CA ARG A 212 10.28 -10.24 41.69
C ARG A 212 9.70 -9.26 42.71
N LYS A 213 8.40 -8.99 42.61
CA LYS A 213 7.70 -8.07 43.53
C LYS A 213 8.29 -6.64 43.51
N ASN A 214 8.64 -6.16 42.31
CA ASN A 214 8.90 -4.75 42.00
C ASN A 214 7.74 -4.18 41.16
N SER A 215 7.91 -2.96 40.62
CA SER A 215 6.89 -2.21 39.88
C SER A 215 7.19 -2.09 38.38
N ILE A 216 7.86 -3.11 37.81
CA ILE A 216 8.25 -3.14 36.40
C ILE A 216 7.01 -3.40 35.54
N LYS A 217 6.71 -2.50 34.59
CA LYS A 217 5.54 -2.60 33.70
C LYS A 217 5.88 -3.27 32.37
N HIS A 218 7.01 -2.90 31.79
CA HIS A 218 7.47 -3.38 30.48
C HIS A 218 8.83 -4.06 30.62
N LEU A 219 8.97 -5.24 30.00
CA LEU A 219 10.23 -5.98 29.94
C LEU A 219 11.25 -5.25 29.06
N SER A 220 10.79 -4.59 27.99
CA SER A 220 11.66 -3.84 27.09
C SER A 220 12.48 -2.77 27.83
N GLU A 221 11.87 -2.07 28.79
CA GLU A 221 12.50 -0.97 29.53
C GLU A 221 13.75 -1.41 30.33
N ILE A 222 13.80 -2.66 30.80
CA ILE A 222 14.96 -3.21 31.51
C ILE A 222 16.19 -3.17 30.61
N PHE A 223 16.02 -3.67 29.39
CA PHE A 223 17.12 -3.92 28.48
C PHE A 223 17.55 -2.64 27.78
N VAL A 224 16.59 -1.81 27.35
CA VAL A 224 16.84 -0.50 26.70
C VAL A 224 17.73 0.37 27.52
N ASN A 225 17.41 0.49 28.81
CA ASN A 225 18.17 1.40 29.64
C ASN A 225 19.53 0.84 30.03
N TRP A 226 19.80 -0.46 29.86
CA TRP A 226 21.13 -1.04 30.10
C TRP A 226 21.97 -1.20 28.83
N THR A 227 21.38 -1.13 27.64
CA THR A 227 22.09 -1.26 26.36
C THR A 227 21.35 -0.63 25.20
N ASP A 228 22.08 -0.07 24.24
CA ASP A 228 21.51 0.61 23.06
C ASP A 228 21.17 -0.34 21.91
N ASP A 229 21.35 -1.65 22.10
CA ASP A 229 21.21 -2.66 21.04
C ASP A 229 20.64 -3.98 21.59
N ILE A 230 19.40 -4.28 21.22
CA ILE A 230 18.70 -5.50 21.64
C ILE A 230 19.35 -6.78 21.10
N SER A 231 20.05 -6.71 19.96
CA SER A 231 20.77 -7.85 19.39
C SER A 231 21.93 -8.28 20.28
N LYS A 232 22.48 -7.37 21.09
CA LYS A 232 23.50 -7.66 22.09
C LYS A 232 22.92 -8.33 23.34
N VAL A 233 21.62 -8.19 23.61
CA VAL A 233 20.97 -8.80 24.78
C VAL A 233 20.58 -10.24 24.53
N ILE A 234 20.03 -10.49 23.34
CA ILE A 234 19.52 -11.79 22.95
C ILE A 234 20.62 -12.51 22.18
N CYS A 235 21.71 -12.82 22.87
CA CYS A 235 22.76 -13.64 22.30
C CYS A 235 22.22 -15.05 22.13
N SER A 236 22.47 -15.68 20.98
CA SER A 236 22.00 -17.03 20.66
C SER A 236 22.37 -18.12 21.69
N ASN A 237 23.30 -17.83 22.62
CA ASN A 237 23.80 -18.73 23.65
C ASN A 237 23.80 -18.16 25.10
N THR A 238 23.17 -17.01 25.37
CA THR A 238 23.02 -16.50 26.76
C THR A 238 21.55 -16.48 27.16
N PRO A 239 21.04 -17.56 27.78
CA PRO A 239 19.68 -17.53 28.28
C PRO A 239 19.55 -16.42 29.34
N LEU A 240 18.48 -15.62 29.25
CA LEU A 240 18.18 -14.53 30.18
C LEU A 240 17.79 -15.02 31.60
N ASN A 241 18.01 -16.30 31.91
CA ASN A 241 17.72 -16.96 33.19
C ASN A 241 18.55 -16.41 34.36
N PHE A 242 19.49 -15.53 34.08
CA PHE A 242 20.21 -14.75 35.08
C PHE A 242 19.31 -13.68 35.73
N LEU A 243 18.17 -13.34 35.10
CA LEU A 243 17.24 -12.31 35.51
C LEU A 243 15.85 -12.91 35.82
N ASP A 244 15.43 -12.86 37.08
CA ASP A 244 14.09 -13.27 37.51
C ASP A 244 13.23 -12.04 37.80
N THR A 245 12.31 -11.73 36.89
CA THR A 245 11.39 -10.60 37.00
C THR A 245 9.95 -11.03 37.31
N ALA A 246 9.71 -12.32 37.61
CA ALA A 246 8.39 -12.96 37.59
C ALA A 246 7.24 -12.06 38.09
N GLY A 247 6.20 -11.95 37.27
CA GLY A 247 5.13 -10.99 37.48
C GLY A 247 4.15 -10.92 36.31
N SER A 248 3.42 -9.81 36.30
CA SER A 248 2.38 -9.51 35.33
C SER A 248 2.75 -8.21 34.61
N TYR A 249 2.96 -8.28 33.29
CA TYR A 249 3.39 -7.14 32.46
C TYR A 249 2.24 -6.57 31.63
N ALA A 250 2.40 -5.35 31.11
CA ALA A 250 1.39 -4.73 30.26
C ALA A 250 1.12 -5.54 28.98
N CYS A 251 2.18 -6.06 28.35
CA CYS A 251 2.11 -6.88 27.13
C CYS A 251 1.42 -6.17 25.97
N ASP A 252 1.79 -4.91 25.77
CA ASP A 252 1.33 -4.07 24.68
C ASP A 252 2.45 -3.87 23.65
N CYS A 253 2.27 -2.90 22.75
CA CYS A 253 3.24 -2.62 21.71
C CYS A 253 4.66 -2.33 22.23
N VAL A 254 4.85 -1.83 23.46
CA VAL A 254 6.18 -1.49 24.01
C VAL A 254 7.03 -2.75 24.20
N ASP A 255 6.39 -3.86 24.55
CA ASP A 255 7.05 -5.15 24.75
C ASP A 255 7.24 -5.94 23.43
N TYR A 256 6.70 -5.45 22.31
CA TYR A 256 6.70 -6.19 21.04
C TYR A 256 8.10 -6.63 20.58
N SER A 257 9.07 -5.71 20.54
CA SER A 257 10.41 -6.01 20.02
C SER A 257 11.14 -7.05 20.89
N ILE A 258 11.07 -6.93 22.22
CA ILE A 258 11.74 -7.88 23.12
C ILE A 258 11.10 -9.25 23.05
N ILE A 259 9.77 -9.34 23.05
CA ILE A 259 9.07 -10.62 23.01
C ILE A 259 9.34 -11.32 21.67
N ARG A 260 9.21 -10.60 20.55
CA ARG A 260 9.53 -11.13 19.20
C ARG A 260 10.95 -11.68 19.16
N ALA A 261 11.92 -10.94 19.67
CA ALA A 261 13.31 -11.35 19.62
C ALA A 261 13.61 -12.54 20.56
N VAL A 262 13.01 -12.58 21.75
CA VAL A 262 13.17 -13.72 22.68
C VAL A 262 12.53 -14.99 22.11
N ILE A 263 11.35 -14.90 21.49
CA ILE A 263 10.71 -16.03 20.80
C ILE A 263 11.61 -16.53 19.66
N ALA A 264 12.18 -15.62 18.86
CA ALA A 264 13.10 -15.98 17.77
C ALA A 264 14.36 -16.71 18.29
N SER A 265 14.82 -16.39 19.50
CA SER A 265 15.97 -17.01 20.14
C SER A 265 15.71 -18.40 20.76
N LYS A 266 14.44 -18.84 20.84
CA LYS A 266 14.02 -20.07 21.55
C LYS A 266 14.42 -20.12 23.04
N SER A 267 14.58 -18.95 23.66
CA SER A 267 14.88 -18.84 25.09
C SER A 267 13.63 -19.11 25.94
N ASN A 268 13.79 -19.80 27.08
CA ASN A 268 12.73 -20.10 28.03
C ASN A 268 12.42 -18.94 29.00
N PHE A 269 13.05 -17.78 28.80
CA PHE A 269 12.90 -16.61 29.67
C PHE A 269 11.44 -16.15 29.84
N LEU A 270 10.58 -16.35 28.83
CA LEU A 270 9.20 -15.91 28.86
C LEU A 270 8.23 -16.94 29.47
N ASP A 271 8.67 -18.16 29.78
CA ASP A 271 7.79 -19.29 30.12
C ASP A 271 7.00 -19.07 31.42
N ASP A 272 7.60 -18.36 32.37
CA ASP A 272 7.03 -18.03 33.68
C ASP A 272 6.39 -16.63 33.74
N LYS A 273 6.34 -15.93 32.60
CA LYS A 273 5.90 -14.53 32.52
C LYS A 273 4.49 -14.44 31.96
N SER A 274 3.69 -13.57 32.57
CA SER A 274 2.27 -13.42 32.24
C SER A 274 1.87 -11.97 32.06
N CYS A 275 0.70 -11.75 31.46
CA CYS A 275 0.18 -10.42 31.16
C CYS A 275 -0.92 -9.99 32.12
N MET A 276 -0.97 -8.70 32.45
CA MET A 276 -1.92 -8.11 33.41
C MET A 276 -3.37 -8.32 33.03
N SER A 277 -3.71 -8.26 31.73
CA SER A 277 -5.10 -8.30 31.31
C SER A 277 -5.77 -9.66 31.54
N ASN A 278 -5.05 -10.78 31.50
CA ASN A 278 -5.66 -12.13 31.52
C ASN A 278 -4.79 -13.26 32.11
N ARG A 279 -3.63 -12.96 32.72
CA ARG A 279 -2.61 -13.97 33.11
C ARG A 279 -2.22 -14.93 31.99
N ILE A 280 -2.44 -14.53 30.74
CA ILE A 280 -2.01 -15.27 29.56
C ILE A 280 -0.48 -15.28 29.58
N ARG A 281 0.12 -16.41 29.25
CA ARG A 281 1.57 -16.52 29.14
C ARG A 281 2.05 -15.66 27.97
N LEU A 282 3.14 -14.94 28.17
CA LEU A 282 3.72 -14.05 27.16
C LEU A 282 4.00 -14.78 25.83
N VAL A 283 4.43 -16.04 25.90
CA VAL A 283 4.70 -16.90 24.72
C VAL A 283 3.44 -17.19 23.90
N SER A 284 2.26 -17.13 24.50
CA SER A 284 0.98 -17.47 23.84
C SER A 284 0.25 -16.27 23.25
N ILE A 285 0.79 -15.05 23.38
CA ILE A 285 0.12 -13.86 22.86
C ILE A 285 0.34 -13.74 21.35
N PRO A 286 -0.75 -13.60 20.56
CA PRO A 286 -0.64 -13.29 19.14
C PRO A 286 0.06 -11.94 18.94
N MET A 287 1.13 -11.92 18.15
CA MET A 287 1.94 -10.70 17.89
C MET A 287 1.14 -9.54 17.31
N ASN A 288 0.04 -9.83 16.61
CA ASN A 288 -0.88 -8.85 16.02
C ASN A 288 -1.80 -8.17 17.03
N GLU A 289 -1.96 -8.71 18.24
CA GLU A 289 -2.78 -8.12 19.32
C GLU A 289 -1.98 -7.13 20.20
N MET A 290 -0.66 -7.04 19.99
CA MET A 290 0.24 -6.17 20.75
C MET A 290 0.18 -4.71 20.26
N GLU A 291 -0.85 -3.98 20.68
CA GLU A 291 -1.12 -2.59 20.28
C GLU A 291 -1.02 -1.63 21.46
N CYS A 292 -0.64 -0.36 21.23
CA CYS A 292 -0.71 0.69 22.24
C CYS A 292 -1.64 1.82 21.81
N GLU A 293 -2.39 2.36 22.77
CA GLU A 293 -3.12 3.61 22.57
C GLU A 293 -2.17 4.82 22.64
N ILE A 294 -2.26 5.71 21.64
CA ILE A 294 -1.54 6.98 21.62
C ILE A 294 -2.52 8.08 21.99
N LYS A 295 -2.28 8.75 23.12
CA LYS A 295 -3.16 9.84 23.61
C LYS A 295 -2.67 11.23 23.20
N HIS A 296 -1.36 11.42 23.09
CA HIS A 296 -0.75 12.70 22.77
C HIS A 296 -0.80 12.95 21.25
N LEU A 297 -1.22 14.15 20.82
CA LEU A 297 -1.39 14.53 19.40
C LEU A 297 -2.34 13.60 18.61
N CYS A 298 -3.22 12.88 19.29
CA CYS A 298 -4.34 12.22 18.62
C CYS A 298 -5.44 13.27 18.40
N PRO A 299 -6.00 13.40 17.18
CA PRO A 299 -7.08 14.35 16.95
C PRO A 299 -8.31 14.03 17.83
N GLU A 300 -9.07 15.07 18.20
CA GLU A 300 -10.26 14.91 19.03
C GLU A 300 -11.29 13.99 18.37
N ASN A 301 -12.01 13.20 19.16
CA ASN A 301 -12.95 12.17 18.67
C ASN A 301 -12.34 11.09 17.75
N CYS A 302 -11.01 10.99 17.70
CA CYS A 302 -10.31 9.92 17.00
C CYS A 302 -9.70 8.91 17.96
N SER A 303 -9.47 7.69 17.47
CA SER A 303 -8.69 6.66 18.14
C SER A 303 -7.35 6.49 17.44
N CYS A 304 -6.26 6.71 18.18
CA CYS A 304 -4.91 6.53 17.67
C CYS A 304 -4.23 5.33 18.33
N LYS A 305 -3.68 4.43 17.53
CA LYS A 305 -3.01 3.22 18.01
C LYS A 305 -1.72 2.94 17.26
N GLN A 306 -0.69 2.51 17.97
CA GLN A 306 0.51 1.97 17.36
C GLN A 306 0.40 0.45 17.22
N LYS A 307 0.67 -0.07 16.01
CA LYS A 307 0.68 -1.49 15.68
C LYS A 307 2.03 -1.90 15.10
N PRO A 308 2.98 -2.36 15.93
CA PRO A 308 4.30 -2.79 15.46
C PRO A 308 4.27 -3.95 14.46
N HIS A 309 3.30 -4.87 14.59
CA HIS A 309 3.17 -6.02 13.70
C HIS A 309 2.96 -5.61 12.23
N THR A 310 2.06 -4.65 11.99
CA THR A 310 1.78 -4.10 10.67
C THR A 310 2.68 -2.92 10.30
N ARG A 311 3.57 -2.52 11.23
CA ARG A 311 4.44 -1.33 11.15
C ARG A 311 3.64 -0.05 10.90
N SER A 312 2.51 0.12 11.59
CA SER A 312 1.65 1.26 11.37
C SER A 312 1.23 2.01 12.63
N VAL A 313 1.01 3.32 12.46
CA VAL A 313 0.26 4.17 13.38
C VAL A 313 -1.12 4.36 12.77
N VAL A 314 -2.12 3.75 13.39
CA VAL A 314 -3.51 3.82 12.98
C VAL A 314 -4.12 5.07 13.59
N VAL A 315 -4.66 5.96 12.75
CA VAL A 315 -5.45 7.12 13.17
C VAL A 315 -6.85 6.95 12.62
N SER A 316 -7.79 6.58 13.48
CA SER A 316 -9.19 6.34 13.10
C SER A 316 -10.09 7.46 13.61
N CYS A 317 -10.53 8.29 12.66
CA CYS A 317 -11.45 9.41 12.82
C CYS A 317 -12.78 9.13 12.10
N SER A 318 -13.16 7.86 11.99
CA SER A 318 -14.34 7.43 11.24
C SER A 318 -15.62 7.88 11.94
N ASN A 319 -16.59 8.42 11.19
CA ASN A 319 -17.89 8.86 11.74
C ASN A 319 -17.75 9.89 12.89
N ALA A 320 -16.81 10.82 12.76
CA ALA A 320 -16.55 11.88 13.73
C ALA A 320 -17.16 13.24 13.32
N ALA A 321 -17.96 13.27 12.25
CA ALA A 321 -18.63 14.46 11.70
C ALA A 321 -17.67 15.59 11.26
N TYR A 322 -16.48 15.24 10.79
CA TYR A 322 -15.52 16.21 10.26
C TYR A 322 -15.97 16.83 8.93
N GLU A 323 -15.93 18.16 8.83
CA GLU A 323 -16.11 18.91 7.58
C GLU A 323 -14.78 19.19 6.86
N SER A 324 -13.68 19.21 7.63
CA SER A 324 -12.30 19.27 7.14
C SER A 324 -11.42 18.34 7.98
N ILE A 325 -10.31 17.89 7.41
CA ILE A 325 -9.30 17.15 8.18
C ILE A 325 -8.70 18.11 9.22
N PRO A 326 -8.63 17.73 10.51
CA PRO A 326 -8.14 18.61 11.56
C PRO A 326 -6.72 19.09 11.25
N PRO A 327 -6.42 20.39 11.44
CA PRO A 327 -5.11 20.97 11.09
C PRO A 327 -3.99 20.64 12.09
N GLY A 328 -4.30 19.92 13.18
CA GLY A 328 -3.31 19.54 14.19
C GLY A 328 -2.33 18.48 13.69
N ASP A 329 -1.11 18.50 14.22
CA ASP A 329 -0.09 17.52 13.87
C ASP A 329 -0.56 16.10 14.22
N LEU A 330 -0.37 15.17 13.27
CA LEU A 330 -0.63 13.74 13.49
C LEU A 330 0.34 13.16 14.52
N PRO A 331 0.00 12.03 15.18
CA PRO A 331 0.90 11.38 16.13
C PRO A 331 2.25 11.03 15.52
N SER A 332 3.34 11.17 16.29
CA SER A 332 4.68 10.85 15.81
C SER A 332 4.80 9.40 15.30
N LEU A 333 5.51 9.21 14.18
CA LEU A 333 5.88 7.90 13.64
C LEU A 333 7.10 7.28 14.33
N ILE A 334 7.49 7.79 15.49
CA ILE A 334 8.55 7.21 16.31
C ILE A 334 7.96 6.02 17.07
N PRO A 335 8.52 4.81 16.93
CA PRO A 335 8.06 3.66 17.68
C PRO A 335 8.18 3.90 19.19
N LEU A 336 7.10 3.66 19.93
CA LEU A 336 7.13 3.59 21.40
C LEU A 336 8.05 2.47 21.93
N THR A 337 8.47 1.54 21.06
CA THR A 337 9.48 0.55 21.36
C THR A 337 10.87 1.15 21.17
N PRO A 338 11.78 1.07 22.15
CA PRO A 338 13.08 1.73 22.00
C PRO A 338 14.08 0.96 21.11
N PHE A 339 13.70 -0.22 20.60
CA PHE A 339 14.51 -1.09 19.74
C PHE A 339 13.76 -1.51 18.47
N SER A 340 13.27 -0.54 17.71
CA SER A 340 12.62 -0.79 16.43
C SER A 340 13.63 -0.75 15.29
N ASP A 341 13.74 -1.85 14.54
CA ASP A 341 14.46 -1.95 13.27
C ASP A 341 13.58 -1.55 12.06
N PHE A 342 12.39 -1.01 12.33
CA PHE A 342 11.39 -0.68 11.33
C PHE A 342 10.94 0.76 11.44
N HIS A 343 10.61 1.34 10.28
CA HIS A 343 9.92 2.61 10.19
C HIS A 343 8.41 2.39 10.23
N LEU A 344 7.70 3.23 10.97
CA LEU A 344 6.25 3.25 11.00
C LEU A 344 5.71 4.09 9.85
N LYS A 345 4.52 3.72 9.36
CA LYS A 345 3.72 4.52 8.44
C LYS A 345 2.31 4.72 8.97
N TYR A 346 1.58 5.71 8.47
CA TYR A 346 0.20 5.95 8.86
C TYR A 346 -0.78 5.02 8.15
N ASP A 347 -1.77 4.55 8.91
CA ASP A 347 -3.05 4.08 8.37
C ASP A 347 -4.11 5.11 8.81
N LEU A 348 -4.51 6.00 7.90
CA LEU A 348 -5.41 7.10 8.17
C LEU A 348 -6.84 6.75 7.73
N TYR A 349 -7.79 6.80 8.67
CA TYR A 349 -9.21 6.55 8.41
C TYR A 349 -10.05 7.78 8.73
N PHE A 350 -10.47 8.49 7.69
CA PHE A 350 -11.35 9.66 7.74
C PHE A 350 -12.69 9.40 7.03
N ASN A 351 -13.07 8.14 6.90
CA ASN A 351 -14.31 7.73 6.25
C ASN A 351 -15.57 8.04 7.05
N LYS A 352 -16.73 8.09 6.37
CA LYS A 352 -18.05 8.37 6.98
C LYS A 352 -18.12 9.75 7.65
N ASN A 353 -17.45 10.74 7.08
CA ASN A 353 -17.47 12.12 7.55
C ASN A 353 -18.22 13.01 6.54
N LEU A 354 -18.09 14.33 6.70
CA LEU A 354 -18.76 15.34 5.88
C LEU A 354 -17.76 16.14 5.04
N LEU A 355 -16.59 15.55 4.74
CA LEU A 355 -15.51 16.22 4.02
C LEU A 355 -15.95 16.58 2.59
N THR A 356 -15.88 17.86 2.23
CA THR A 356 -16.14 18.33 0.85
C THR A 356 -14.87 18.49 0.02
N SER A 357 -13.76 18.70 0.72
CA SER A 357 -12.39 18.77 0.22
C SER A 357 -11.45 18.40 1.36
N PHE A 358 -10.18 18.18 1.07
CA PHE A 358 -9.17 17.94 2.09
C PHE A 358 -7.82 18.48 1.64
N ASN A 359 -6.96 18.75 2.62
CA ASN A 359 -5.59 19.19 2.40
C ASN A 359 -4.68 18.45 3.38
N LEU A 360 -3.74 17.67 2.84
CA LEU A 360 -2.71 16.97 3.59
C LEU A 360 -1.35 17.40 3.04
N SER A 361 -0.34 17.49 3.90
CA SER A 361 1.01 17.82 3.46
C SER A 361 1.65 16.66 2.70
N GLU A 362 2.61 16.97 1.83
CA GLU A 362 3.31 15.97 1.01
C GLU A 362 4.03 14.91 1.87
N HIS A 363 4.62 15.33 3.01
CA HIS A 363 5.26 14.41 3.95
C HIS A 363 4.27 13.37 4.50
N VAL A 364 3.03 13.78 4.80
CA VAL A 364 2.01 12.85 5.30
C VAL A 364 1.67 11.81 4.24
N PHE A 365 1.56 12.17 2.95
CA PHE A 365 1.30 11.19 1.89
C PHE A 365 2.43 10.15 1.76
N ASN A 366 3.69 10.58 1.79
CA ASN A 366 4.84 9.69 1.69
C ASN A 366 4.93 8.70 2.86
N ASP A 367 4.55 9.18 4.04
CA ASP A 367 4.52 8.40 5.26
C ASP A 367 3.20 7.63 5.46
N THR A 368 2.26 7.70 4.51
CA THR A 368 0.98 6.99 4.59
C THR A 368 1.00 5.70 3.78
N LYS A 369 0.53 4.63 4.42
CA LYS A 369 0.34 3.32 3.81
C LYS A 369 -1.11 3.14 3.36
N ILE A 370 -2.06 3.50 4.22
CA ILE A 370 -3.50 3.41 3.94
C ILE A 370 -4.14 4.77 4.17
N LEU A 371 -4.91 5.26 3.19
CA LEU A 371 -5.72 6.46 3.31
C LEU A 371 -7.18 6.16 2.94
N ASP A 372 -8.06 6.17 3.94
CA ASP A 372 -9.48 5.96 3.76
C ASP A 372 -10.26 7.28 3.88
N LEU A 373 -10.75 7.77 2.74
CA LEU A 373 -11.59 8.96 2.60
C LEU A 373 -12.98 8.57 2.06
N SER A 374 -13.37 7.30 2.15
CA SER A 374 -14.63 6.81 1.62
C SER A 374 -15.86 7.35 2.37
N GLU A 375 -17.02 7.31 1.73
CA GLU A 375 -18.30 7.72 2.36
C GLU A 375 -18.24 9.17 2.90
N ASN A 376 -17.72 10.10 2.09
CA ASN A 376 -17.65 11.53 2.38
C ASN A 376 -18.44 12.33 1.34
N LYS A 377 -18.26 13.65 1.29
CA LYS A 377 -18.91 14.58 0.36
C LYS A 377 -17.91 15.21 -0.62
N ILE A 378 -16.79 14.54 -0.92
CA ILE A 378 -15.68 15.15 -1.66
C ILE A 378 -16.10 15.34 -3.11
N ASN A 379 -16.11 16.59 -3.58
CA ASN A 379 -16.57 16.95 -4.92
C ASN A 379 -15.40 17.06 -5.93
N GLU A 380 -14.28 17.58 -5.45
CA GLU A 380 -13.09 17.83 -6.25
C GLU A 380 -11.83 17.56 -5.43
N ILE A 381 -10.80 17.06 -6.09
CA ILE A 381 -9.46 16.89 -5.54
C ILE A 381 -8.50 17.55 -6.52
N SER A 382 -7.59 18.37 -6.00
CA SER A 382 -6.66 19.11 -6.86
C SER A 382 -5.79 18.16 -7.70
N PRO A 383 -5.41 18.54 -8.94
CA PRO A 383 -4.55 17.70 -9.78
C PRO A 383 -3.23 17.32 -9.11
N HIS A 384 -2.67 18.21 -8.28
CA HIS A 384 -1.43 17.95 -7.56
C HIS A 384 -1.61 16.91 -6.44
N THR A 385 -2.69 17.02 -5.67
CA THR A 385 -3.05 16.04 -4.62
C THR A 385 -3.30 14.65 -5.22
N TRP A 386 -3.91 14.57 -6.41
CA TRP A 386 -4.09 13.29 -7.11
C TRP A 386 -2.77 12.56 -7.39
N VAL A 387 -1.71 13.28 -7.73
CA VAL A 387 -0.38 12.68 -7.97
C VAL A 387 0.15 12.02 -6.69
N GLN A 388 -0.03 12.66 -5.54
CA GLN A 388 0.39 12.12 -4.24
C GLN A 388 -0.50 10.94 -3.81
N LEU A 389 -1.81 11.01 -4.04
CA LEU A 389 -2.76 9.93 -3.70
C LEU A 389 -2.41 8.61 -4.39
N ILE A 390 -2.16 8.62 -5.70
CA ILE A 390 -1.84 7.39 -6.45
C ILE A 390 -0.46 6.80 -6.11
N GLN A 391 0.31 7.51 -5.28
CA GLN A 391 1.63 7.14 -4.78
C GLN A 391 1.59 6.56 -3.35
N VAL A 392 0.44 6.59 -2.67
CA VAL A 392 0.27 5.96 -1.36
C VAL A 392 0.55 4.46 -1.46
N GLU A 393 1.29 3.90 -0.51
CA GLU A 393 1.96 2.60 -0.67
C GLU A 393 0.99 1.41 -0.86
N ASP A 394 -0.10 1.33 -0.07
CA ASP A 394 -0.96 0.15 -0.04
C ASP A 394 -2.33 0.43 -0.65
N SER A 395 -3.15 1.26 0.02
CA SER A 395 -4.56 1.41 -0.36
C SER A 395 -5.09 2.83 -0.18
N VAL A 396 -5.81 3.32 -1.20
CA VAL A 396 -6.57 4.57 -1.14
C VAL A 396 -8.05 4.30 -1.38
N PHE A 397 -8.89 4.72 -0.43
CA PHE A 397 -10.32 4.56 -0.54
C PHE A 397 -11.02 5.89 -0.76
N LEU A 398 -11.65 6.05 -1.93
CA LEU A 398 -12.38 7.26 -2.34
C LEU A 398 -13.82 6.93 -2.79
N HIS A 399 -14.30 5.72 -2.51
CA HIS A 399 -15.64 5.30 -2.93
C HIS A 399 -16.73 6.06 -2.16
N ASN A 400 -17.94 6.15 -2.75
CA ASN A 400 -19.10 6.83 -2.16
C ASN A 400 -18.79 8.30 -1.79
N ASN A 401 -18.21 9.04 -2.72
CA ASN A 401 -18.01 10.49 -2.65
C ASN A 401 -18.81 11.17 -3.78
N ASN A 402 -18.54 12.43 -4.08
CA ASN A 402 -19.23 13.20 -5.11
C ASN A 402 -18.29 13.60 -6.27
N LEU A 403 -17.27 12.79 -6.55
CA LEU A 403 -16.32 13.02 -7.63
C LEU A 403 -16.99 12.77 -8.98
N SER A 404 -16.86 13.72 -9.90
CA SER A 404 -17.49 13.61 -11.24
C SER A 404 -16.51 13.23 -12.35
N TYR A 405 -15.22 13.49 -12.17
CA TYR A 405 -14.18 13.19 -13.15
C TYR A 405 -12.81 13.02 -12.46
N LEU A 406 -11.89 12.34 -13.14
CA LEU A 406 -10.47 12.32 -12.77
C LEU A 406 -9.73 13.46 -13.51
N PRO A 407 -8.63 14.01 -12.99
CA PRO A 407 -7.89 15.07 -13.68
C PRO A 407 -7.01 14.48 -14.80
N ARG A 408 -6.96 15.18 -15.95
CA ARG A 408 -6.25 14.71 -17.16
C ARG A 408 -4.75 14.47 -16.99
N ILE A 409 -4.12 15.04 -15.95
CA ILE A 409 -2.72 14.76 -15.61
C ILE A 409 -2.47 13.26 -15.39
N LEU A 410 -3.49 12.51 -14.95
CA LEU A 410 -3.39 11.07 -14.71
C LEU A 410 -3.28 10.25 -16.00
N GLU A 411 -3.70 10.79 -17.15
CA GLU A 411 -3.68 10.10 -18.45
C GLU A 411 -2.31 9.47 -18.78
N LYS A 412 -1.22 10.09 -18.31
CA LYS A 412 0.16 9.65 -18.53
C LYS A 412 0.85 9.08 -17.29
N MET A 413 0.10 8.86 -16.19
CA MET A 413 0.64 8.36 -14.93
C MET A 413 0.15 6.94 -14.65
N ASN A 414 1.03 6.15 -14.03
CA ASN A 414 0.70 4.83 -13.53
C ASN A 414 0.41 4.87 -12.03
N ILE A 415 -0.54 4.05 -11.59
CA ILE A 415 -0.84 3.89 -10.17
C ILE A 415 0.21 2.98 -9.55
N THR A 416 0.83 3.43 -8.45
CA THR A 416 1.77 2.61 -7.67
C THR A 416 1.12 1.95 -6.46
N SER A 417 0.03 2.54 -5.95
CA SER A 417 -0.80 1.94 -4.90
C SER A 417 -1.31 0.56 -5.31
N LYS A 418 -1.40 -0.36 -4.35
CA LYS A 418 -1.92 -1.72 -4.60
C LYS A 418 -3.42 -1.74 -4.83
N ARG A 419 -4.15 -0.77 -4.27
CA ARG A 419 -5.60 -0.67 -4.39
C ARG A 419 -6.08 0.79 -4.37
N VAL A 420 -6.97 1.13 -5.30
CA VAL A 420 -7.69 2.42 -5.29
C VAL A 420 -9.16 2.14 -5.50
N THR A 421 -10.07 2.65 -4.67
CA THR A 421 -11.51 2.42 -4.88
C THR A 421 -12.23 3.70 -5.27
N LEU A 422 -12.96 3.68 -6.39
CA LEU A 422 -13.62 4.85 -6.97
C LEU A 422 -15.13 4.68 -7.22
N HIS A 423 -15.70 3.52 -6.88
CA HIS A 423 -17.13 3.24 -7.10
C HIS A 423 -18.05 4.15 -6.26
N GLY A 424 -19.33 4.24 -6.63
CA GLY A 424 -20.32 5.06 -5.90
C GLY A 424 -20.10 6.57 -5.98
N ASN A 425 -19.33 7.04 -6.96
CA ASN A 425 -19.17 8.46 -7.30
C ASN A 425 -19.96 8.78 -8.58
N PRO A 426 -20.47 10.02 -8.74
CA PRO A 426 -21.30 10.41 -9.88
C PRO A 426 -20.47 10.71 -11.15
N TRP A 427 -19.88 9.68 -11.75
CA TRP A 427 -18.98 9.84 -12.89
C TRP A 427 -19.67 10.42 -14.13
N SER A 428 -19.01 11.39 -14.77
CA SER A 428 -19.43 12.00 -16.04
C SER A 428 -18.82 11.26 -17.24
N CYS A 429 -19.66 10.47 -17.89
CA CYS A 429 -19.35 9.64 -19.06
C CYS A 429 -19.64 10.37 -20.37
N THR A 430 -19.06 11.56 -20.51
CA THR A 430 -19.12 12.40 -21.72
C THR A 430 -17.86 12.23 -22.55
N CYS A 431 -17.89 12.62 -23.83
CA CYS A 431 -16.74 12.48 -24.73
C CYS A 431 -15.48 13.22 -24.23
N GLN A 432 -15.64 14.29 -23.44
CA GLN A 432 -14.52 15.00 -22.81
C GLN A 432 -13.72 14.12 -21.83
N ASN A 433 -14.38 13.15 -21.19
CA ASN A 433 -13.80 12.24 -20.22
C ASN A 433 -13.52 10.85 -20.80
N ALA A 434 -13.57 10.66 -22.12
CA ALA A 434 -13.32 9.36 -22.75
C ALA A 434 -11.94 8.77 -22.38
N TRP A 435 -10.92 9.63 -22.24
CA TRP A 435 -9.57 9.24 -21.80
C TRP A 435 -9.58 8.54 -20.43
N MET A 436 -10.51 8.91 -19.54
CA MET A 436 -10.63 8.34 -18.20
C MET A 436 -10.99 6.85 -18.29
N LEU A 437 -11.85 6.47 -19.24
CA LEU A 437 -12.21 5.07 -19.46
C LEU A 437 -10.99 4.25 -19.89
N ASP A 438 -10.18 4.78 -20.81
CA ASP A 438 -8.97 4.11 -21.27
C ASP A 438 -7.94 3.96 -20.14
N TRP A 439 -7.80 4.98 -19.31
CA TRP A 439 -6.93 4.95 -18.14
C TRP A 439 -7.42 3.97 -17.07
N LEU A 440 -8.72 3.89 -16.81
CA LEU A 440 -9.31 2.90 -15.89
C LEU A 440 -9.14 1.47 -16.41
N LYS A 441 -9.28 1.26 -17.73
CA LYS A 441 -9.04 -0.03 -18.40
C LYS A 441 -7.60 -0.48 -18.24
N SER A 442 -6.62 0.41 -18.40
CA SER A 442 -5.21 0.07 -18.22
C SER A 442 -4.81 -0.24 -16.77
N HIS A 443 -5.65 0.15 -15.79
CA HIS A 443 -5.42 -0.06 -14.35
C HIS A 443 -6.49 -0.93 -13.65
N VAL A 444 -7.16 -1.82 -14.39
CA VAL A 444 -8.26 -2.68 -13.90
C VAL A 444 -7.93 -3.43 -12.60
N HIS A 445 -6.71 -3.96 -12.47
CA HIS A 445 -6.31 -4.77 -11.30
C HIS A 445 -6.25 -3.97 -9.99
N VAL A 446 -6.01 -2.66 -10.07
CA VAL A 446 -5.85 -1.78 -8.91
C VAL A 446 -7.18 -1.10 -8.56
N VAL A 447 -7.90 -0.63 -9.58
CA VAL A 447 -9.10 0.22 -9.38
C VAL A 447 -10.40 -0.60 -9.23
N LYS A 448 -10.41 -1.84 -9.75
CA LYS A 448 -11.60 -2.71 -9.85
C LYS A 448 -12.83 -1.95 -10.38
N PRO A 449 -12.74 -1.43 -11.61
CA PRO A 449 -13.65 -0.41 -12.09
C PRO A 449 -15.02 -0.97 -12.53
N GLU A 450 -15.22 -2.28 -12.50
CA GLU A 450 -16.48 -3.00 -12.74
C GLU A 450 -17.65 -2.53 -11.86
N LYS A 451 -17.36 -1.89 -10.73
CA LYS A 451 -18.36 -1.33 -9.81
C LYS A 451 -18.67 0.15 -10.06
N MET A 452 -18.08 0.77 -11.07
CA MET A 452 -18.25 2.19 -11.39
C MET A 452 -19.38 2.36 -12.41
N VAL A 453 -20.30 3.28 -12.13
CA VAL A 453 -21.44 3.61 -13.00
C VAL A 453 -21.44 5.08 -13.38
N CYS A 454 -22.03 5.39 -14.53
CA CYS A 454 -22.20 6.74 -15.03
C CYS A 454 -23.37 7.42 -14.33
N ALA A 455 -23.19 8.66 -13.89
CA ALA A 455 -24.29 9.53 -13.47
C ALA A 455 -24.72 10.48 -14.59
N TYR A 456 -23.76 10.92 -15.41
CA TYR A 456 -24.01 11.79 -16.55
C TYR A 456 -23.38 11.22 -17.81
N PRO A 457 -23.89 11.57 -19.00
CA PRO A 457 -25.18 12.24 -19.24
C PRO A 457 -26.38 11.32 -18.94
N GLU A 458 -27.61 11.87 -18.87
CA GLU A 458 -28.84 11.13 -18.47
C GLU A 458 -29.04 9.80 -19.22
N TRP A 459 -28.71 9.72 -20.52
CA TRP A 459 -28.87 8.50 -21.31
C TRP A 459 -27.88 7.37 -20.96
N HIS A 460 -26.83 7.68 -20.18
CA HIS A 460 -25.89 6.72 -19.61
C HIS A 460 -26.11 6.48 -18.11
N GLU A 461 -27.08 7.14 -17.47
CA GLU A 461 -27.29 7.04 -16.03
C GLU A 461 -27.44 5.58 -15.58
N SER A 462 -26.75 5.24 -14.48
CA SER A 462 -26.70 3.91 -13.87
C SER A 462 -26.09 2.79 -14.74
N LYS A 463 -25.58 3.09 -15.94
CA LYS A 463 -24.86 2.11 -16.76
C LYS A 463 -23.41 2.00 -16.32
N SER A 464 -22.84 0.81 -16.47
CA SER A 464 -21.41 0.57 -16.22
C SER A 464 -20.55 1.41 -17.17
N LEU A 465 -19.47 2.02 -16.65
CA LEU A 465 -18.53 2.81 -17.45
C LEU A 465 -17.93 2.01 -18.62
N PHE A 466 -17.83 0.69 -18.49
CA PHE A 466 -17.16 -0.18 -19.46
C PHE A 466 -18.06 -0.61 -20.61
N GLU A 467 -19.37 -0.45 -20.44
CA GLU A 467 -20.39 -0.89 -21.40
C GLU A 467 -20.91 0.27 -22.25
N VAL A 468 -20.57 1.51 -21.91
CA VAL A 468 -21.03 2.71 -22.62
C VAL A 468 -19.95 3.31 -23.51
N ASP A 469 -20.36 3.82 -24.66
CA ASP A 469 -19.52 4.64 -25.52
C ASP A 469 -19.65 6.12 -25.11
N PHE A 470 -18.63 6.67 -24.46
CA PHE A 470 -18.62 8.04 -23.93
C PHE A 470 -18.87 9.10 -25.01
N CYS A 471 -18.57 8.80 -26.29
CA CYS A 471 -18.75 9.74 -27.40
C CYS A 471 -20.05 9.52 -28.19
N TYR A 472 -20.90 8.60 -27.75
CA TYR A 472 -22.25 8.44 -28.30
C TYR A 472 -23.19 9.55 -27.83
N SER A 473 -23.85 10.20 -28.79
CA SER A 473 -24.98 11.10 -28.51
C SER A 473 -26.25 10.59 -29.20
N PRO A 474 -27.39 10.48 -28.49
CA PRO A 474 -28.65 10.11 -29.12
C PRO A 474 -29.07 11.18 -30.14
N PRO A 475 -29.68 10.78 -31.27
CA PRO A 475 -30.17 11.73 -32.27
C PRO A 475 -31.18 12.69 -31.61
N SER A 476 -31.05 13.99 -31.88
CA SER A 476 -31.92 15.00 -31.28
C SER A 476 -33.39 14.75 -31.65
N ASN A 477 -34.31 15.04 -30.72
CA ASN A 477 -35.76 14.92 -30.99
C ASN A 477 -36.16 15.71 -32.25
N ALA A 478 -35.48 16.80 -32.56
CA ALA A 478 -35.66 17.58 -33.78
C ALA A 478 -35.29 16.80 -35.06
N ALA A 479 -34.22 16.00 -35.03
CA ALA A 479 -33.82 15.15 -36.15
C ALA A 479 -34.83 14.04 -36.40
N ILE A 480 -35.34 13.41 -35.32
CA ILE A 480 -36.38 12.37 -35.43
C ILE A 480 -37.69 12.96 -35.98
N ILE A 481 -38.14 14.12 -35.47
CA ILE A 481 -39.34 14.82 -35.97
C ILE A 481 -39.18 15.23 -37.44
N SER A 482 -38.00 15.70 -37.84
CA SER A 482 -37.69 16.03 -39.24
C SER A 482 -37.81 14.80 -40.15
N CYS A 483 -37.23 13.66 -39.77
CA CYS A 483 -37.35 12.42 -40.54
C CYS A 483 -38.79 11.91 -40.65
N VAL A 484 -39.57 11.98 -39.56
CA VAL A 484 -40.98 11.56 -39.55
C VAL A 484 -41.85 12.49 -40.41
N THR A 485 -41.63 13.80 -40.34
CA THR A 485 -42.38 14.77 -41.17
C THR A 485 -42.07 14.61 -42.65
N VAL A 486 -40.80 14.41 -43.03
CA VAL A 486 -40.41 14.09 -44.41
C VAL A 486 -41.05 12.78 -44.87
N GLY A 487 -41.05 11.73 -44.04
CA GLY A 487 -41.71 10.46 -44.33
C GLY A 487 -43.22 10.61 -44.57
N ILE A 488 -43.91 11.39 -43.74
CA ILE A 488 -45.34 11.69 -43.90
C ILE A 488 -45.60 12.48 -45.18
N VAL A 489 -44.78 13.49 -45.50
CA VAL A 489 -44.92 14.27 -46.74
C VAL A 489 -44.73 13.38 -47.97
N VAL A 490 -43.72 12.50 -47.98
CA VAL A 490 -43.51 11.53 -49.07
C VAL A 490 -44.71 10.59 -49.21
N LEU A 491 -45.27 10.13 -48.10
CA LEU A 491 -46.45 9.27 -48.11
C LEU A 491 -47.68 9.99 -48.67
N ILE A 492 -47.91 11.25 -48.27
CA ILE A 492 -49.00 12.08 -48.79
C ILE A 492 -48.83 12.31 -50.30
N VAL A 493 -47.61 12.62 -50.76
CA VAL A 493 -47.29 12.79 -52.20
C VAL A 493 -47.52 11.48 -52.97
N ALA A 494 -47.11 10.34 -52.41
CA ALA A 494 -47.32 9.04 -53.03
C ALA A 494 -48.82 8.69 -53.13
N VAL A 495 -49.59 8.92 -52.06
CA VAL A 495 -51.04 8.67 -52.04
C VAL A 495 -51.78 9.60 -53.01
N THR A 496 -51.44 10.89 -53.03
CA THR A 496 -52.03 11.84 -54.00
C THR A 496 -51.65 11.51 -55.44
N TYR A 497 -50.42 11.09 -55.71
CA TYR A 497 -49.99 10.61 -57.02
C TYR A 497 -50.77 9.36 -57.47
N VAL A 498 -50.93 8.37 -56.58
CA VAL A 498 -51.72 7.16 -56.87
C VAL A 498 -53.18 7.51 -57.13
N TRP A 499 -53.78 8.37 -56.30
CA TRP A 499 -55.15 8.85 -56.50
C TRP A 499 -55.32 9.59 -57.84
N TYR A 500 -54.38 10.47 -58.18
CA TYR A 500 -54.35 11.17 -59.46
C TYR A 500 -54.26 10.20 -60.65
N ARG A 501 -53.40 9.17 -60.56
CA ARG A 501 -53.26 8.12 -61.59
C ARG A 501 -54.52 7.27 -61.73
N LEU A 502 -55.21 6.95 -60.63
CA LEU A 502 -56.46 6.18 -60.66
C LEU A 502 -57.63 6.98 -61.24
N ARG A 503 -57.65 8.32 -61.08
CA ARG A 503 -58.77 9.15 -61.53
C ARG A 503 -58.59 9.77 -62.92
N PHE A 504 -57.35 10.07 -63.33
CA PHE A 504 -57.04 10.79 -64.58
C PHE A 504 -56.00 10.09 -65.47
N GLY A 505 -55.50 8.92 -65.10
CA GLY A 505 -54.57 8.16 -65.94
C GLY A 505 -55.26 7.55 -67.16
N PRO A 506 -54.70 7.66 -68.38
CA PRO A 506 -55.28 7.05 -69.59
C PRO A 506 -55.29 5.52 -69.47
N GLN A 507 -56.37 4.89 -69.97
CA GLN A 507 -56.48 3.43 -70.07
C GLN A 507 -55.34 2.88 -70.91
N LYS A 508 -54.55 1.97 -70.34
CA LYS A 508 -53.45 1.29 -71.03
C LYS A 508 -54.01 0.34 -72.09
N THR A 509 -53.73 0.63 -73.36
CA THR A 509 -53.63 -0.38 -74.42
C THR A 509 -52.51 -1.35 -74.06
N LYS A 510 -52.78 -2.66 -74.21
CA LYS A 510 -51.77 -3.71 -74.08
C LYS A 510 -50.80 -3.58 -75.26
N ASP A 511 -49.58 -3.14 -75.01
CA ASP A 511 -48.48 -3.31 -75.97
C ASP A 511 -48.02 -4.79 -75.97
N PRO A 512 -47.73 -5.37 -77.14
CA PRO A 512 -47.21 -6.73 -77.25
C PRO A 512 -45.75 -6.81 -76.77
N PRO A 513 -45.25 -8.02 -76.44
CA PRO A 513 -43.90 -8.19 -75.91
C PRO A 513 -42.85 -7.84 -76.98
N VAL A 514 -41.93 -6.95 -76.62
CA VAL A 514 -40.78 -6.56 -77.46
C VAL A 514 -39.86 -7.77 -77.65
N PRO A 515 -39.54 -8.18 -78.89
CA PRO A 515 -38.61 -9.28 -79.14
C PRO A 515 -37.16 -8.88 -78.83
N PRO A 516 -36.25 -9.84 -78.60
CA PRO A 516 -34.84 -9.56 -78.32
C PRO A 516 -34.18 -8.94 -79.55
N ASN A 517 -33.50 -7.80 -79.37
CA ASN A 517 -32.81 -7.07 -80.43
C ASN A 517 -31.61 -7.90 -80.94
N PRO A 518 -31.59 -8.41 -82.19
CA PRO A 518 -30.64 -9.44 -82.64
C PRO A 518 -29.31 -8.88 -83.21
N LYS A 519 -28.88 -7.67 -82.82
CA LYS A 519 -27.73 -6.99 -83.46
C LYS A 519 -26.49 -6.72 -82.60
N LEU A 520 -26.48 -7.09 -81.32
CA LEU A 520 -25.32 -6.87 -80.44
C LEU A 520 -24.53 -8.16 -80.24
N THR A 521 -23.52 -8.38 -81.07
CA THR A 521 -22.69 -9.60 -81.08
C THR A 521 -21.43 -9.49 -80.24
N ASN A 522 -20.93 -8.28 -79.99
CA ASN A 522 -19.68 -8.04 -79.26
C ASN A 522 -19.94 -7.38 -77.91
N ASP A 523 -19.12 -7.66 -76.89
CA ASP A 523 -19.33 -7.09 -75.55
C ASP A 523 -18.75 -5.68 -75.45
N VAL A 524 -17.55 -5.47 -75.97
CA VAL A 524 -16.82 -4.21 -75.86
C VAL A 524 -16.11 -3.86 -77.15
N PHE A 525 -16.30 -2.63 -77.64
CA PHE A 525 -15.46 -2.04 -78.69
C PHE A 525 -14.52 -1.01 -78.07
N ILE A 526 -13.22 -1.07 -78.36
CA ILE A 526 -12.23 -0.11 -77.89
C ILE A 526 -11.79 0.77 -79.05
N PHE A 527 -11.99 2.08 -78.89
CA PHE A 527 -11.66 3.11 -79.87
C PHE A 527 -10.49 3.98 -79.36
N CYS A 528 -9.35 3.89 -80.05
CA CYS A 528 -8.10 4.57 -79.70
C CYS A 528 -7.31 4.99 -80.97
N SER A 529 -6.27 5.81 -80.81
CA SER A 529 -5.36 6.19 -81.91
C SER A 529 -4.37 5.08 -82.25
N ASP A 530 -3.91 5.04 -83.51
CA ASP A 530 -3.04 3.98 -84.03
C ASP A 530 -1.55 4.23 -83.73
N GLU A 531 -1.12 5.49 -83.61
CA GLU A 531 0.31 5.85 -83.66
C GLU A 531 1.10 5.66 -82.36
N GLU A 532 0.44 5.41 -81.23
CA GLU A 532 1.13 5.07 -79.97
C GLU A 532 0.32 4.02 -79.22
N GLN A 533 0.72 2.75 -79.32
CA GLN A 533 0.10 1.64 -78.58
C GLN A 533 0.25 1.86 -77.06
N VAL A 534 -0.65 2.64 -76.47
CA VAL A 534 -0.65 2.95 -75.04
C VAL A 534 -0.69 1.60 -74.31
N PRO A 535 0.28 1.31 -73.42
CA PRO A 535 0.32 0.07 -72.64
C PRO A 535 -1.03 -0.28 -72.00
N LEU A 536 -1.80 0.76 -71.63
CA LEU A 536 -3.16 0.68 -71.12
C LEU A 536 -4.13 -0.08 -72.03
N VAL A 537 -4.09 0.11 -73.36
CA VAL A 537 -5.03 -0.56 -74.27
C VAL A 537 -4.79 -2.07 -74.27
N LYS A 538 -3.52 -2.49 -74.35
CA LYS A 538 -3.14 -3.91 -74.32
C LYS A 538 -3.49 -4.54 -72.98
N GLU A 539 -3.29 -3.82 -71.90
CA GLU A 539 -3.61 -4.29 -70.55
C GLU A 539 -5.12 -4.39 -70.33
N ILE A 540 -5.92 -3.41 -70.76
CA ILE A 540 -7.39 -3.48 -70.73
C ILE A 540 -7.90 -4.66 -71.56
N ILE A 541 -7.40 -4.86 -72.78
CA ILE A 541 -7.82 -6.00 -73.61
C ILE A 541 -7.49 -7.32 -72.91
N ARG A 542 -6.24 -7.49 -72.46
CA ARG A 542 -5.81 -8.69 -71.72
C ARG A 542 -6.69 -8.93 -70.49
N TRP A 543 -6.95 -7.91 -69.71
CA TRP A 543 -7.72 -7.98 -68.47
C TRP A 543 -9.19 -8.32 -68.75
N LEU A 544 -9.82 -7.69 -69.75
CA LEU A 544 -11.20 -7.97 -70.13
C LEU A 544 -11.38 -9.37 -70.75
N GLU A 545 -10.48 -9.81 -71.62
CA GLU A 545 -10.60 -11.09 -72.33
C GLU A 545 -10.17 -12.27 -71.44
N ASN A 546 -9.04 -12.18 -70.76
CA ASN A 546 -8.47 -13.32 -70.03
C ASN A 546 -9.03 -13.45 -68.61
N GLU A 547 -9.23 -12.33 -67.90
CA GLU A 547 -9.68 -12.37 -66.50
C GLU A 547 -11.21 -12.31 -66.38
N HIS A 548 -11.88 -11.62 -67.31
CA HIS A 548 -13.33 -11.37 -67.24
C HIS A 548 -14.14 -11.92 -68.42
N ARG A 549 -13.51 -12.60 -69.39
CA ARG A 549 -14.15 -13.32 -70.50
C ARG A 549 -15.06 -12.47 -71.40
N PHE A 550 -14.85 -11.16 -71.48
CA PHE A 550 -15.58 -10.31 -72.43
C PHE A 550 -14.99 -10.42 -73.84
N SER A 551 -15.85 -10.48 -74.87
CA SER A 551 -15.40 -10.39 -76.26
C SER A 551 -15.09 -8.94 -76.63
N THR A 552 -13.83 -8.62 -76.94
CA THR A 552 -13.41 -7.27 -77.33
C THR A 552 -13.10 -7.16 -78.83
N ILE A 553 -13.47 -6.01 -79.42
CA ILE A 553 -13.03 -5.62 -80.77
C ILE A 553 -12.16 -4.36 -80.65
N CYS A 554 -11.00 -4.37 -81.30
CA CYS A 554 -10.09 -3.24 -81.36
C CYS A 554 -9.66 -2.95 -82.81
N GLY A 555 -9.67 -1.66 -83.19
CA GLY A 555 -9.35 -1.23 -84.57
C GLY A 555 -7.95 -1.59 -85.05
N LEU A 556 -7.02 -1.87 -84.12
CA LEU A 556 -5.64 -2.27 -84.39
C LEU A 556 -5.45 -3.78 -84.62
N ARG A 557 -6.42 -4.61 -84.24
CA ARG A 557 -6.32 -6.09 -84.25
C ARG A 557 -7.33 -6.75 -85.18
N ASP A 558 -8.56 -6.25 -85.17
CA ASP A 558 -9.73 -7.00 -85.66
C ASP A 558 -10.34 -6.42 -86.94
N PHE A 559 -9.73 -5.38 -87.51
CA PHE A 559 -10.23 -4.72 -88.72
C PHE A 559 -9.74 -5.42 -89.99
N ASP A 560 -10.68 -5.94 -90.77
CA ASP A 560 -10.42 -6.53 -92.08
C ASP A 560 -10.01 -5.47 -93.12
N SER A 561 -9.60 -5.90 -94.32
CA SER A 561 -9.17 -5.06 -95.45
C SER A 561 -10.23 -4.07 -96.00
N LYS A 562 -11.40 -3.95 -95.35
CA LYS A 562 -12.44 -2.97 -95.67
C LYS A 562 -11.97 -1.54 -95.32
N PRO A 563 -12.61 -0.49 -95.89
CA PRO A 563 -12.33 0.89 -95.49
C PRO A 563 -12.54 1.10 -93.99
N LYS A 564 -11.61 1.81 -93.33
CA LYS A 564 -11.59 2.05 -91.88
C LYS A 564 -12.92 2.57 -91.31
N VAL A 565 -13.63 3.44 -92.05
CA VAL A 565 -14.96 3.96 -91.69
C VAL A 565 -16.00 2.84 -91.52
N VAL A 566 -15.99 1.86 -92.42
CA VAL A 566 -16.97 0.78 -92.44
C VAL A 566 -16.76 -0.13 -91.23
N ASN A 567 -15.49 -0.49 -90.95
CA ASN A 567 -15.13 -1.29 -89.79
C ASN A 567 -15.51 -0.60 -88.46
N ILE A 568 -15.28 0.71 -88.35
CA ILE A 568 -15.67 1.49 -87.16
C ILE A 568 -17.19 1.52 -87.00
N ASN A 569 -17.95 1.82 -88.06
CA ASN A 569 -19.42 1.88 -87.98
C ASN A 569 -20.04 0.51 -87.64
N GLU A 570 -19.49 -0.57 -88.19
CA GLU A 570 -19.89 -1.93 -87.87
C GLU A 570 -19.60 -2.26 -86.39
N ALA A 571 -18.41 -1.93 -85.88
CA ALA A 571 -18.05 -2.14 -84.48
C ALA A 571 -18.89 -1.30 -83.50
N LEU A 572 -19.20 -0.04 -83.85
CA LEU A 572 -20.04 0.86 -83.06
C LEU A 572 -21.48 0.36 -82.94
N THR A 573 -22.03 -0.19 -84.02
CA THR A 573 -23.42 -0.66 -84.02
C THR A 573 -23.57 -2.02 -83.33
N THR A 574 -22.56 -2.88 -83.39
CA THR A 574 -22.61 -4.27 -82.90
C THR A 574 -22.12 -4.50 -81.46
N SER A 575 -21.52 -3.50 -80.78
CA SER A 575 -20.86 -3.71 -79.47
C SER A 575 -21.63 -3.17 -78.27
N LYS A 576 -21.90 -3.98 -77.25
CA LYS A 576 -22.73 -3.59 -76.08
C LYS A 576 -22.18 -2.35 -75.35
N ARG A 577 -20.86 -2.23 -75.18
CA ARG A 577 -20.16 -1.03 -74.67
C ARG A 577 -19.11 -0.55 -75.66
N ILE A 578 -18.83 0.75 -75.66
CA ILE A 578 -17.83 1.40 -76.49
C ILE A 578 -16.91 2.22 -75.59
N ILE A 579 -15.63 1.88 -75.55
CA ILE A 579 -14.61 2.55 -74.74
C ILE A 579 -13.81 3.51 -75.62
N PHE A 580 -13.82 4.80 -75.31
CA PHE A 580 -12.96 5.80 -75.91
C PHE A 580 -11.72 6.00 -75.04
N ILE A 581 -10.53 5.73 -75.58
CA ILE A 581 -9.26 6.01 -74.89
C ILE A 581 -8.71 7.32 -75.43
N VAL A 582 -8.94 8.38 -74.67
CA VAL A 582 -8.64 9.76 -75.05
C VAL A 582 -7.26 10.15 -74.48
N SER A 583 -6.25 10.06 -75.34
CA SER A 583 -4.89 10.53 -75.12
C SER A 583 -4.62 11.85 -75.86
N LYS A 584 -3.42 12.42 -75.70
CA LYS A 584 -3.02 13.60 -76.47
C LYS A 584 -3.01 13.34 -77.98
N ASP A 585 -2.64 12.14 -78.41
CA ASP A 585 -2.54 11.80 -79.83
C ASP A 585 -3.88 11.40 -80.42
N PHE A 586 -4.79 10.84 -79.61
CA PHE A 586 -6.21 10.71 -79.98
C PHE A 586 -6.83 12.06 -80.36
N LEU A 587 -6.47 13.13 -79.63
CA LEU A 587 -6.98 14.48 -79.89
C LEU A 587 -6.30 15.18 -81.08
N LYS A 588 -5.16 14.67 -81.56
CA LYS A 588 -4.46 15.19 -82.75
C LYS A 588 -4.81 14.42 -84.03
N ASP A 589 -5.24 13.18 -83.91
CA ASP A 589 -5.59 12.34 -85.05
C ASP A 589 -6.97 12.70 -85.62
N ASN A 590 -6.98 13.29 -86.81
CA ASN A 590 -8.21 13.66 -87.54
C ASN A 590 -9.17 12.47 -87.74
N TRP A 591 -8.65 11.23 -87.82
CA TRP A 591 -9.49 10.04 -87.91
C TRP A 591 -10.19 9.73 -86.59
N CYS A 592 -9.51 9.87 -85.45
CA CYS A 592 -10.09 9.68 -84.12
C CYS A 592 -11.18 10.73 -83.85
N ILE A 593 -10.94 12.00 -84.22
CA ILE A 593 -11.93 13.07 -84.10
C ILE A 593 -13.16 12.78 -84.94
N SER A 594 -12.97 12.47 -86.23
CA SER A 594 -14.09 12.19 -87.16
C SER A 594 -14.86 10.91 -86.79
N GLY A 595 -14.16 9.89 -86.30
CA GLY A 595 -14.77 8.66 -85.79
C GLY A 595 -15.57 8.88 -84.51
N THR A 596 -15.12 9.79 -83.64
CA THR A 596 -15.89 10.22 -82.46
C THR A 596 -17.18 10.91 -82.89
N MET A 597 -17.14 11.85 -83.84
CA MET A 597 -18.36 12.47 -84.38
C MET A 597 -19.34 11.44 -84.93
N SER A 598 -18.81 10.46 -85.67
CA SER A 598 -19.61 9.39 -86.26
C SER A 598 -20.26 8.51 -85.17
N ALA A 599 -19.52 8.15 -84.12
CA ALA A 599 -20.08 7.40 -82.99
C ALA A 599 -21.19 8.19 -82.27
N PHE A 600 -20.95 9.48 -82.02
CA PHE A 600 -21.91 10.37 -81.38
C PHE A 600 -23.13 10.69 -82.26
N SER A 601 -23.07 10.47 -83.57
CA SER A 601 -24.26 10.53 -84.44
C SER A 601 -24.98 9.17 -84.53
N LEU A 602 -24.23 8.08 -84.66
CA LEU A 602 -24.76 6.76 -85.01
C LEU A 602 -25.37 5.97 -83.84
N VAL A 603 -24.88 6.16 -82.62
CA VAL A 603 -25.33 5.39 -81.45
C VAL A 603 -26.34 6.20 -80.64
N GLU A 604 -27.62 5.86 -80.69
CA GLU A 604 -28.67 6.60 -79.96
C GLU A 604 -28.48 6.56 -78.44
N ASP A 605 -28.18 5.39 -77.86
CA ASP A 605 -27.97 5.24 -76.42
C ASP A 605 -26.54 5.61 -76.01
N LYS A 606 -26.37 6.86 -75.56
CA LYS A 606 -25.09 7.39 -75.07
C LYS A 606 -24.57 6.70 -73.82
N ARG A 607 -25.41 5.97 -73.07
CA ARG A 607 -24.96 5.21 -71.89
C ARG A 607 -24.03 4.05 -72.28
N ARG A 608 -23.97 3.67 -73.56
CA ARG A 608 -23.04 2.65 -74.07
C ARG A 608 -21.59 3.14 -74.09
N PHE A 609 -21.35 4.46 -74.00
CA PHE A 609 -20.02 5.03 -74.06
C PHE A 609 -19.32 5.03 -72.70
N ILE A 610 -18.03 4.72 -72.72
CA ILE A 610 -17.14 4.81 -71.56
C ILE A 610 -15.94 5.62 -72.03
N VAL A 611 -15.74 6.81 -71.46
CA VAL A 611 -14.62 7.69 -71.84
C VAL A 611 -13.53 7.58 -70.80
N ILE A 612 -12.32 7.23 -71.24
CA ILE A 612 -11.13 7.10 -70.39
C ILE A 612 -10.10 8.14 -70.84
N PHE A 613 -9.78 9.09 -69.97
CA PHE A 613 -8.71 10.06 -70.22
C PHE A 613 -7.37 9.51 -69.74
N CYS A 614 -6.39 9.45 -70.64
CA CYS A 614 -5.05 8.96 -70.36
C CYS A 614 -4.02 10.09 -70.53
N GLY A 615 -3.51 10.63 -69.41
CA GLY A 615 -2.46 11.66 -69.43
C GLY A 615 -2.87 13.01 -70.03
N VAL A 616 -4.18 13.27 -70.16
CA VAL A 616 -4.76 14.52 -70.66
C VAL A 616 -5.39 15.30 -69.50
N HIS A 617 -4.94 16.53 -69.29
CA HIS A 617 -5.58 17.46 -68.36
C HIS A 617 -6.68 18.24 -69.08
N LEU A 618 -7.91 18.14 -68.55
CA LEU A 618 -9.13 18.73 -69.13
C LEU A 618 -9.11 20.27 -69.25
N GLN A 619 -8.22 20.95 -68.52
CA GLN A 619 -8.15 22.42 -68.48
C GLN A 619 -7.26 23.05 -69.55
N SER A 620 -6.41 22.28 -70.24
CA SER A 620 -5.37 22.82 -71.14
C SER A 620 -5.35 22.21 -72.53
N THR A 621 -6.37 21.42 -72.90
CA THR A 621 -6.40 20.69 -74.17
C THR A 621 -7.71 20.96 -74.91
N ASN A 622 -7.63 21.20 -76.23
CA ASN A 622 -8.80 21.47 -77.05
C ASN A 622 -9.54 20.15 -77.34
N ILE A 623 -10.63 19.89 -76.61
CA ILE A 623 -11.42 18.66 -76.70
C ILE A 623 -12.60 18.91 -77.66
N PRO A 624 -12.98 17.94 -78.53
CA PRO A 624 -14.16 18.05 -79.37
C PRO A 624 -15.45 18.33 -78.59
N VAL A 625 -16.30 19.18 -79.16
CA VAL A 625 -17.53 19.69 -78.52
C VAL A 625 -18.46 18.56 -78.05
N GLU A 626 -18.57 17.49 -78.82
CA GLU A 626 -19.42 16.33 -78.56
C GLU A 626 -18.93 15.55 -77.34
N LEU A 627 -17.61 15.43 -77.19
CA LEU A 627 -17.00 14.81 -76.02
C LEU A 627 -17.11 15.73 -74.81
N GLU A 628 -17.00 17.05 -74.99
CA GLU A 628 -17.23 18.04 -73.93
C GLU A 628 -18.68 18.00 -73.39
N ILE A 629 -19.67 17.90 -74.28
CA ILE A 629 -21.09 17.75 -73.89
C ILE A 629 -21.29 16.42 -73.15
N TYR A 630 -20.65 15.35 -73.61
CA TYR A 630 -20.73 14.05 -72.97
C TYR A 630 -20.21 14.08 -71.54
N ILE A 631 -18.99 14.59 -71.31
CA ILE A 631 -18.36 14.59 -69.98
C ILE A 631 -19.06 15.53 -68.98
N ARG A 632 -19.80 16.54 -69.45
CA ARG A 632 -20.66 17.37 -68.59
C ARG A 632 -21.91 16.63 -68.10
N THR A 633 -22.34 15.61 -68.84
CA THR A 633 -23.62 14.92 -68.64
C THR A 633 -23.45 13.50 -68.08
N TYR A 634 -22.33 12.85 -68.40
CA TYR A 634 -22.04 11.45 -68.08
C TYR A 634 -20.68 11.31 -67.41
N THR A 635 -20.52 10.23 -66.64
CA THR A 635 -19.29 9.94 -65.91
C THR A 635 -18.19 9.45 -66.87
N TYR A 636 -16.97 9.95 -66.69
CA TYR A 636 -15.76 9.49 -67.35
C TYR A 636 -14.77 8.91 -66.32
N LEU A 637 -13.78 8.16 -66.79
CA LEU A 637 -12.69 7.61 -65.97
C LEU A 637 -11.40 8.36 -66.30
N SER A 638 -10.66 8.74 -65.26
CA SER A 638 -9.29 9.25 -65.40
C SER A 638 -8.32 8.12 -65.10
N PHE A 639 -7.38 7.86 -66.02
CA PHE A 639 -6.31 6.90 -65.82
C PHE A 639 -5.02 7.63 -65.40
N THR A 640 -4.39 7.17 -64.32
CA THR A 640 -3.19 7.77 -63.71
C THR A 640 -2.02 6.79 -63.66
N SER A 641 -2.23 5.54 -63.25
CA SER A 641 -1.22 4.46 -63.25
C SER A 641 -1.86 3.07 -63.32
N MET A 642 -1.09 2.03 -63.66
CA MET A 642 -1.58 0.63 -63.74
C MET A 642 -1.95 0.05 -62.38
N ASP A 643 -1.31 0.52 -61.30
CA ASP A 643 -1.57 0.07 -59.93
C ASP A 643 -2.85 0.70 -59.30
N ASP A 644 -3.59 1.54 -60.04
CA ASP A 644 -4.82 2.15 -59.53
C ASP A 644 -5.98 1.13 -59.48
N GLU A 645 -6.07 0.42 -58.34
CA GLU A 645 -7.14 -0.55 -58.08
C GLU A 645 -8.56 0.07 -58.17
N SER A 646 -8.69 1.37 -57.90
CA SER A 646 -9.96 2.10 -57.99
C SER A 646 -10.41 2.26 -59.44
N PHE A 647 -9.47 2.53 -60.35
CA PHE A 647 -9.72 2.60 -61.79
C PHE A 647 -10.27 1.27 -62.31
N TRP A 648 -9.60 0.15 -62.03
CA TRP A 648 -10.02 -1.18 -62.49
C TRP A 648 -11.39 -1.60 -61.93
N LYS A 649 -11.68 -1.32 -60.65
CA LYS A 649 -13.00 -1.56 -60.04
C LYS A 649 -14.10 -0.73 -60.70
N LYS A 650 -13.82 0.54 -61.03
CA LYS A 650 -14.77 1.43 -61.73
C LYS A 650 -15.01 0.98 -63.17
N LEU A 651 -13.95 0.56 -63.86
CA LEU A 651 -14.03 0.02 -65.21
C LEU A 651 -14.87 -1.26 -65.24
N LEU A 652 -14.66 -2.19 -64.31
CA LEU A 652 -15.47 -3.42 -64.20
C LEU A 652 -16.96 -3.12 -64.03
N ARG A 653 -17.29 -2.17 -63.15
CA ARG A 653 -18.68 -1.76 -62.90
C ARG A 653 -19.35 -1.14 -64.13
N ALA A 654 -18.58 -0.57 -65.05
CA ALA A 654 -19.07 0.03 -66.28
C ALA A 654 -19.30 -0.99 -67.41
N MET A 655 -18.75 -2.21 -67.30
CA MET A 655 -18.90 -3.27 -68.31
C MET A 655 -20.37 -3.74 -68.45
N PRO A 656 -20.72 -4.43 -69.56
CA PRO A 656 -22.04 -5.04 -69.69
C PRO A 656 -22.27 -6.02 -68.54
N LYS A 657 -23.41 -5.92 -67.85
CA LYS A 657 -23.78 -6.92 -66.84
C LYS A 657 -24.10 -8.23 -67.55
N GLU A 658 -23.44 -9.32 -67.17
CA GLU A 658 -23.85 -10.66 -67.63
C GLU A 658 -25.33 -10.86 -67.29
N ARG A 659 -26.11 -11.35 -68.26
CA ARG A 659 -27.44 -11.91 -67.94
C ARG A 659 -27.17 -13.13 -67.07
N SER A 660 -27.48 -13.03 -65.78
CA SER A 660 -27.54 -14.18 -64.90
C SER A 660 -28.42 -15.23 -65.57
N SER A 661 -27.80 -16.34 -65.96
CA SER A 661 -28.50 -17.59 -66.21
C SER A 661 -29.40 -17.86 -65.01
N THR A 662 -30.69 -18.01 -65.29
CA THR A 662 -31.70 -18.50 -64.35
C THR A 662 -31.28 -19.86 -63.83
N THR A 663 -30.65 -19.90 -62.65
CA THR A 663 -30.56 -21.09 -61.83
C THR A 663 -31.91 -21.32 -61.16
N PHE A 664 -32.61 -22.33 -61.68
CA PHE A 664 -33.57 -23.12 -60.93
C PHE A 664 -32.92 -23.59 -59.62
N ASN A 665 -33.40 -23.09 -58.48
CA ASN A 665 -33.26 -23.78 -57.21
C ASN A 665 -34.59 -24.52 -56.96
N ASN A 666 -34.61 -25.81 -57.28
CA ASN A 666 -35.46 -26.75 -56.57
C ASN A 666 -34.60 -27.35 -55.45
N GLU A 667 -34.95 -27.04 -54.21
CA GLU A 667 -34.54 -27.81 -53.04
C GLU A 667 -35.25 -29.17 -53.05
N THR A 668 -34.50 -30.22 -52.74
CA THR A 668 -34.84 -31.45 -51.99
C THR A 668 -33.68 -32.42 -52.29
N SER A 669 -32.99 -33.03 -51.34
CA SER A 669 -33.36 -33.60 -50.05
C SER A 669 -32.05 -34.06 -49.39
N PHE A 670 -31.91 -34.05 -48.06
CA PHE A 670 -31.89 -35.22 -47.16
C PHE A 670 -30.69 -35.03 -46.20
N ILE A 671 -30.64 -35.36 -44.90
CA ILE A 671 -31.49 -36.13 -43.97
C ILE A 671 -31.05 -35.74 -42.54
N GLU A 672 -32.02 -35.52 -41.64
CA GLU A 672 -31.98 -36.13 -40.32
C GLU A 672 -32.83 -37.42 -40.38
N ASN A 673 -32.24 -38.49 -39.84
CA ASN A 673 -32.58 -39.93 -39.85
C ASN A 673 -32.25 -40.79 -41.08
#